data_AF-C6WNT1-F1
#
_entry.id   AF-C6WNT1-F1
#
_cell.length_a   1.000
_cell.length_b   1.000
_cell.length_c   1.000
_cell.angle_alpha   90.00
_cell.angle_beta   90.00
_cell.angle_gamma   90.00
#
_symmetry.space_group_name_H-M   'P 1'
#
loop_
_entity.id
_entity.type
_entity.pdbx_description
1 polymer ?
#
loop_
_entity_poly.entity_id
_entity_poly.type
_entity_poly.pdbx_seq_one_letter_code
_entity_poly.pdbx_strand_id
1 'polypeptide(L)'
;MDESTNAAGDAPVDQDGTTGDGAVSGGTAGGSSADDSAAGSGAAGSGAAETGAPQEIRPPALAPTPPMGFNNWNSTQCGPEFTDSMIRGIADLFLSLGLKDAGYEYVNIDDCWALPQRDADGDLVPDPVRFPEGMKPLVDYVHSKGLKFGIYTSAGTRTCSERGFPGALGHERQDAALFASWGVDYLKYDNCHNQGVDARLRYRAMRDAIAATGRPIVLSVCEWGENRPWEWAFEVGQLWRTTPDIRDSWDSVLEIAKANMALAEHAGPNRWNDPDMLEVGNGGLTWEECRTHFSLWAMMAAPLLIGVDLRSVAPEAVEILTNREVIALDQDPLGEQARVVRSEDGLHVLVKRLQDGGRAVALFNENDVPARISTSAAEAGLPRSTGYRLRDVWARTDAHSAGDVTAWVPPHGAVVYRVTPEPAWLLLPPAVDAGVEPVLSRPGALPLVDPDAPSLVTTSLGDNGWLPVLGARVDLEAPAGWRVRPRGQRARSVLAGGDRLDTTWEVLPPAGLEPGRYRLTALFAYLYGWGRRVSADLEVVVPHRLPSGTSYLSDAPWLRASNGFGPVEVDTSNGEAEAGDGGPLTVNGRVFEKGLGVHAPSSVEYFTGGRCTSVSAFVGVDDEKPAAGSVVFQVWADERKVADSGALTTRDDAVELVADVTGARTVRLVVTDAGNGVDSDHGDWCDLKATCE
;
A
#
# COMPACT_ATOMS: atom_id res chain seq x y z
N MET A 1 -21.68 -38.48 50.78
CA MET A 1 -22.63 -37.38 51.00
C MET A 1 -22.88 -36.77 49.63
N ASP A 2 -23.80 -37.45 48.94
CA ASP A 2 -24.92 -36.95 48.12
C ASP A 2 -24.60 -35.95 47.01
N GLU A 3 -24.67 -36.37 45.73
CA GLU A 3 -25.91 -36.54 44.91
C GLU A 3 -26.44 -35.16 44.46
N SER A 4 -26.76 -34.87 43.20
CA SER A 4 -27.56 -35.61 42.22
C SER A 4 -27.57 -34.79 40.90
N THR A 5 -27.17 -35.36 39.76
CA THR A 5 -28.02 -35.83 38.63
C THR A 5 -28.97 -34.80 37.98
N ASN A 6 -28.85 -34.60 36.66
CA ASN A 6 -29.76 -35.30 35.73
C ASN A 6 -29.30 -35.22 34.26
N ALA A 7 -29.46 -36.37 33.61
CA ALA A 7 -29.32 -36.62 32.18
C ALA A 7 -30.66 -37.14 31.64
N ALA A 8 -30.94 -36.91 30.36
CA ALA A 8 -31.73 -37.75 29.44
C ALA A 8 -31.57 -37.10 28.05
N GLY A 9 -31.09 -37.78 27.00
CA GLY A 9 -31.68 -38.98 26.36
C GLY A 9 -32.63 -38.48 25.26
N ASP A 10 -32.41 -38.72 23.96
CA ASP A 10 -32.51 -40.02 23.31
C ASP A 10 -31.78 -40.09 21.95
N ALA A 11 -31.49 -41.33 21.55
CA ALA A 11 -30.69 -41.75 20.40
C ALA A 11 -31.58 -42.31 19.24
N PRO A 12 -31.13 -43.22 18.34
CA PRO A 12 -31.04 -42.98 16.89
C PRO A 12 -31.92 -43.92 16.04
N VAL A 13 -31.90 -43.77 14.71
CA VAL A 13 -32.39 -44.80 13.77
C VAL A 13 -31.40 -44.99 12.61
N ASP A 14 -31.26 -46.26 12.27
CA ASP A 14 -30.24 -46.93 11.47
C ASP A 14 -30.79 -47.28 10.05
N GLN A 15 -29.85 -47.54 9.13
CA GLN A 15 -29.85 -48.55 8.04
C GLN A 15 -30.40 -48.34 6.61
N ASP A 16 -29.62 -48.96 5.71
CA ASP A 16 -29.81 -49.44 4.33
C ASP A 16 -29.83 -48.42 3.16
N GLY A 17 -29.20 -48.61 2.00
CA GLY A 17 -28.46 -49.74 1.42
C GLY A 17 -28.52 -49.68 -0.12
N THR A 18 -27.34 -49.79 -0.77
CA THR A 18 -27.07 -50.45 -2.08
C THR A 18 -27.51 -49.89 -3.48
N THR A 19 -26.48 -49.80 -4.35
CA THR A 19 -26.35 -50.27 -5.76
C THR A 19 -26.82 -49.45 -6.97
N GLY A 20 -25.94 -49.36 -8.00
CA GLY A 20 -26.34 -49.35 -9.41
C GLY A 20 -25.41 -48.63 -10.41
N ASP A 21 -24.46 -49.35 -11.01
CA ASP A 21 -23.62 -48.98 -12.16
C ASP A 21 -24.41 -48.64 -13.45
N GLY A 22 -23.78 -47.92 -14.39
CA GLY A 22 -24.19 -47.94 -15.80
C GLY A 22 -23.56 -46.89 -16.70
N ALA A 23 -22.32 -47.12 -17.16
CA ALA A 23 -21.73 -46.45 -18.31
C ALA A 23 -22.03 -47.23 -19.60
N VAL A 24 -22.40 -46.58 -20.71
CA VAL A 24 -22.14 -47.08 -22.08
C VAL A 24 -21.91 -45.93 -23.07
N SER A 25 -20.86 -46.11 -23.86
CA SER A 25 -20.26 -45.33 -24.94
C SER A 25 -20.76 -45.68 -26.35
N GLY A 26 -20.50 -44.78 -27.32
CA GLY A 26 -20.25 -45.10 -28.75
C GLY A 26 -21.40 -44.74 -29.69
N GLY A 27 -21.21 -44.16 -30.89
CA GLY A 27 -20.04 -43.77 -31.68
C GLY A 27 -20.50 -43.35 -33.10
N THR A 28 -19.66 -42.57 -33.81
CA THR A 28 -19.34 -42.56 -35.28
C THR A 28 -20.47 -42.62 -36.34
N ALA A 29 -20.42 -42.07 -37.56
CA ALA A 29 -19.54 -41.18 -38.34
C ALA A 29 -20.18 -41.01 -39.75
N GLY A 30 -19.78 -39.99 -40.52
CA GLY A 30 -19.91 -39.89 -41.99
C GLY A 30 -21.24 -39.36 -42.53
N GLY A 31 -21.32 -38.56 -43.61
CA GLY A 31 -20.35 -38.08 -44.59
C GLY A 31 -21.10 -37.55 -45.84
N SER A 32 -20.44 -36.64 -46.59
CA SER A 32 -20.64 -36.28 -48.03
C SER A 32 -22.03 -35.78 -48.51
N SER A 33 -22.18 -34.48 -48.85
CA SER A 33 -21.93 -33.81 -50.16
C SER A 33 -22.94 -34.11 -51.27
N ALA A 34 -23.62 -33.09 -51.79
CA ALA A 34 -23.57 -32.64 -53.19
C ALA A 34 -24.72 -31.67 -53.50
N ASP A 35 -24.38 -30.64 -54.28
CA ASP A 35 -25.24 -29.63 -54.90
C ASP A 35 -26.39 -30.24 -55.74
N ASP A 36 -27.52 -29.53 -55.81
CA ASP A 36 -28.02 -29.12 -57.13
C ASP A 36 -28.97 -27.91 -57.07
N SER A 37 -28.84 -27.09 -58.10
CA SER A 37 -29.55 -25.83 -58.34
C SER A 37 -30.84 -26.01 -59.14
N ALA A 38 -31.91 -25.25 -58.84
CA ALA A 38 -32.70 -24.48 -59.83
C ALA A 38 -34.03 -23.92 -59.27
N ALA A 39 -34.13 -22.59 -59.35
CA ALA A 39 -35.28 -21.76 -59.77
C ALA A 39 -36.73 -22.10 -59.32
N GLY A 40 -37.23 -21.25 -58.42
CA GLY A 40 -38.27 -20.27 -58.77
C GLY A 40 -39.74 -20.60 -58.48
N SER A 41 -40.31 -19.99 -57.43
CA SER A 41 -41.59 -19.25 -57.50
C SER A 41 -41.87 -18.57 -56.16
N GLY A 42 -42.23 -17.29 -56.20
CA GLY A 42 -42.36 -16.43 -55.02
C GLY A 42 -43.51 -16.76 -54.08
N ALA A 43 -43.29 -16.43 -52.81
CA ALA A 43 -44.32 -16.04 -51.88
C ALA A 43 -43.71 -14.99 -50.94
N ALA A 44 -44.23 -13.77 -51.00
CA ALA A 44 -43.92 -12.72 -50.04
C ALA A 44 -44.43 -13.16 -48.66
N GLY A 45 -43.53 -13.67 -47.82
CA GLY A 45 -43.76 -13.91 -46.41
C GLY A 45 -43.05 -12.82 -45.62
N SER A 46 -43.81 -12.00 -44.90
CA SER A 46 -43.34 -11.04 -43.90
C SER A 46 -42.53 -11.78 -42.83
N GLY A 47 -41.21 -11.78 -42.96
CA GLY A 47 -40.30 -12.21 -41.91
C GLY A 47 -40.28 -11.14 -40.82
N ALA A 48 -40.98 -11.40 -39.73
CA ALA A 48 -40.80 -10.66 -38.49
C ALA A 48 -39.30 -10.69 -38.15
N ALA A 49 -38.71 -9.50 -37.99
CA ALA A 49 -37.39 -9.38 -37.42
C ALA A 49 -37.42 -10.05 -36.05
N GLU A 50 -36.69 -11.16 -35.90
CA GLU A 50 -36.32 -11.65 -34.58
C GLU A 50 -35.50 -10.54 -33.93
N THR A 51 -36.15 -9.78 -33.05
CA THR A 51 -35.49 -8.92 -32.09
C THR A 51 -34.69 -9.83 -31.18
N GLY A 52 -33.46 -10.14 -31.60
CA GLY A 52 -32.46 -10.72 -30.71
C GLY A 52 -32.41 -9.87 -29.45
N ALA A 53 -32.44 -10.52 -28.29
CA ALA A 53 -32.21 -9.84 -27.02
C ALA A 53 -30.96 -8.95 -27.16
N PRO A 54 -30.93 -7.73 -26.60
CA PRO A 54 -29.77 -6.87 -26.69
C PRO A 54 -28.53 -7.66 -26.30
N GLN A 55 -27.55 -7.80 -27.20
CA GLN A 55 -26.27 -8.36 -26.81
C GLN A 55 -25.71 -7.46 -25.71
N GLU A 56 -25.52 -8.03 -24.53
CA GLU A 56 -24.90 -7.35 -23.41
C GLU A 56 -23.48 -6.95 -23.84
N ILE A 57 -23.24 -5.65 -24.05
CA ILE A 57 -21.93 -5.12 -24.43
C ILE A 57 -21.01 -5.29 -23.24
N ARG A 58 -20.17 -6.33 -23.27
CA ARG A 58 -19.08 -6.53 -22.31
C ARG A 58 -17.87 -5.70 -22.74
N PRO A 59 -17.09 -5.16 -21.79
CA PRO A 59 -15.84 -4.49 -22.12
C PRO A 59 -14.92 -5.45 -22.90
N PRO A 60 -14.27 -4.99 -23.98
CA PRO A 60 -13.29 -5.80 -24.69
C PRO A 60 -12.11 -6.16 -23.78
N ALA A 61 -11.44 -7.27 -24.10
CA ALA A 61 -10.23 -7.71 -23.42
C ALA A 61 -9.03 -6.84 -23.88
N LEU A 62 -8.80 -5.72 -23.19
CA LEU A 62 -7.75 -4.74 -23.52
C LEU A 62 -6.61 -4.69 -22.50
N ALA A 63 -6.84 -5.19 -21.27
CA ALA A 63 -5.85 -5.23 -20.21
C ALA A 63 -5.68 -6.66 -19.68
N PRO A 64 -5.13 -7.60 -20.49
CA PRO A 64 -4.95 -9.00 -20.06
C PRO A 64 -4.02 -9.15 -18.85
N THR A 65 -3.14 -8.17 -18.63
CA THR A 65 -2.35 -7.92 -17.42
C THR A 65 -2.62 -6.49 -16.92
N PRO A 66 -2.27 -6.13 -15.67
CA PRO A 66 -2.46 -4.77 -15.16
C PRO A 66 -1.76 -3.72 -16.05
N PRO A 67 -2.39 -2.58 -16.37
CA PRO A 67 -1.76 -1.54 -17.17
C PRO A 67 -0.48 -0.98 -16.52
N MET A 68 0.56 -0.75 -17.32
CA MET A 68 1.80 -0.11 -16.88
C MET A 68 2.04 1.20 -17.65
N GLY A 69 2.31 2.28 -16.94
CA GLY A 69 2.47 3.58 -17.59
C GLY A 69 2.95 4.70 -16.68
N PHE A 70 2.58 5.92 -17.04
CA PHE A 70 2.86 7.17 -16.34
C PHE A 70 1.59 8.01 -16.30
N ASN A 71 1.43 8.80 -15.24
CA ASN A 71 0.44 9.85 -15.13
C ASN A 71 1.09 11.09 -14.49
N ASN A 72 0.83 12.29 -15.02
CA ASN A 72 1.47 13.53 -14.58
C ASN A 72 0.90 14.16 -13.30
N TRP A 73 -0.20 13.65 -12.73
CA TRP A 73 -0.92 14.30 -11.65
C TRP A 73 -0.05 14.52 -10.40
N ASN A 74 0.59 13.46 -9.89
CA ASN A 74 1.40 13.53 -8.66
C ASN A 74 2.62 14.45 -8.81
N SER A 75 3.10 14.69 -10.03
CA SER A 75 4.28 15.53 -10.29
C SER A 75 3.97 16.97 -10.66
N THR A 76 2.83 17.23 -11.32
CA THR A 76 2.58 18.55 -11.94
C THR A 76 1.20 19.12 -11.67
N GLN A 77 0.22 18.30 -11.28
CA GLN A 77 -1.16 18.73 -11.10
C GLN A 77 -1.62 19.63 -12.27
N CYS A 78 -2.02 20.88 -11.96
CA CYS A 78 -2.39 21.91 -12.93
C CYS A 78 -1.30 22.97 -13.14
N GLY A 79 -0.08 22.72 -12.70
CA GLY A 79 1.08 23.61 -12.78
C GLY A 79 1.44 23.98 -14.22
N PRO A 80 2.16 25.10 -14.42
CA PRO A 80 2.51 25.61 -15.75
C PRO A 80 3.41 24.67 -16.57
N GLU A 81 4.09 23.73 -15.93
CA GLU A 81 4.97 22.74 -16.54
C GLU A 81 4.21 21.63 -17.30
N PHE A 82 2.94 21.39 -16.99
CA PHE A 82 2.09 20.43 -17.71
C PHE A 82 1.75 20.96 -19.12
N THR A 83 2.49 20.49 -20.13
CA THR A 83 2.46 21.00 -21.51
C THR A 83 2.71 19.87 -22.52
N ASP A 84 2.38 20.10 -23.80
CA ASP A 84 2.73 19.22 -24.92
C ASP A 84 4.22 18.82 -24.91
N SER A 85 5.12 19.80 -24.75
CA SER A 85 6.57 19.57 -24.72
C SER A 85 6.98 18.65 -23.56
N MET A 86 6.39 18.84 -22.39
CA MET A 86 6.63 17.98 -21.23
C MET A 86 6.23 16.54 -21.53
N ILE A 87 5.03 16.31 -22.07
CA ILE A 87 4.53 14.96 -22.36
C ILE A 87 5.35 14.26 -23.46
N ARG A 88 5.80 14.99 -24.50
CA ARG A 88 6.75 14.46 -25.49
C ARG A 88 8.08 14.06 -24.86
N GLY A 89 8.59 14.89 -23.95
CA GLY A 89 9.80 14.60 -23.18
C GLY A 89 9.67 13.35 -22.32
N ILE A 90 8.52 13.17 -21.65
CA ILE A 90 8.21 11.93 -20.91
C ILE A 90 8.20 10.72 -21.85
N ALA A 91 7.57 10.83 -23.03
CA ALA A 91 7.57 9.76 -24.01
C ALA A 91 8.98 9.38 -24.47
N ASP A 92 9.91 10.34 -24.59
CA ASP A 92 11.33 10.06 -24.88
C ASP A 92 12.09 9.44 -23.70
N LEU A 93 11.75 9.85 -22.47
CA LEU A 93 12.31 9.30 -21.23
C LEU A 93 11.91 7.83 -21.02
N PHE A 94 10.73 7.41 -21.47
CA PHE A 94 10.34 5.99 -21.46
C PHE A 94 11.36 5.10 -22.18
N LEU A 95 11.94 5.57 -23.28
CA LEU A 95 12.94 4.82 -24.04
C LEU A 95 14.31 4.94 -23.40
N SER A 96 14.75 6.16 -23.09
CA SER A 96 16.12 6.41 -22.61
C SER A 96 16.39 5.89 -21.19
N LEU A 97 15.35 5.81 -20.34
CA LEU A 97 15.43 5.21 -19.00
C LEU A 97 15.13 3.69 -19.01
N GLY A 98 14.82 3.11 -20.18
CA GLY A 98 14.53 1.67 -20.30
C GLY A 98 13.17 1.23 -19.72
N LEU A 99 12.29 2.18 -19.40
CA LEU A 99 10.94 1.90 -18.87
C LEU A 99 10.09 1.15 -19.89
N LYS A 100 10.15 1.54 -21.17
CA LYS A 100 9.43 0.82 -22.23
C LYS A 100 9.85 -0.65 -22.30
N ASP A 101 11.15 -0.91 -22.21
CA ASP A 101 11.68 -2.28 -22.24
C ASP A 101 11.37 -3.08 -20.97
N ALA A 102 11.04 -2.38 -19.87
CA ALA A 102 10.56 -2.98 -18.64
C ALA A 102 9.05 -3.31 -18.68
N GLY A 103 8.29 -2.69 -19.59
CA GLY A 103 6.86 -2.99 -19.83
C GLY A 103 5.94 -1.77 -19.82
N TYR A 104 6.43 -0.59 -19.44
CA TYR A 104 5.61 0.62 -19.39
C TYR A 104 5.25 1.11 -20.79
N GLU A 105 3.96 1.22 -21.10
CA GLU A 105 3.49 1.58 -22.43
C GLU A 105 2.53 2.76 -22.47
N TYR A 106 1.82 3.06 -21.37
CA TYR A 106 0.84 4.15 -21.33
C TYR A 106 1.46 5.48 -20.87
N VAL A 107 1.35 6.52 -21.68
CA VAL A 107 1.66 7.92 -21.30
C VAL A 107 0.33 8.64 -21.11
N ASN A 108 -0.14 8.69 -19.87
CA ASN A 108 -1.43 9.28 -19.53
C ASN A 108 -1.26 10.74 -19.12
N ILE A 109 -2.18 11.59 -19.57
CA ILE A 109 -2.38 12.93 -19.04
C ILE A 109 -3.59 12.96 -18.12
N ASP A 110 -3.52 13.78 -17.07
CA ASP A 110 -4.59 13.95 -16.08
C ASP A 110 -5.38 15.26 -16.31
N ASP A 111 -6.06 15.78 -15.27
CA ASP A 111 -6.87 17.00 -15.32
C ASP A 111 -6.12 18.24 -15.88
N CYS A 112 -6.84 19.32 -16.12
CA CYS A 112 -6.29 20.62 -16.54
C CYS A 112 -5.73 20.71 -17.97
N TRP A 113 -6.05 19.74 -18.84
CA TRP A 113 -5.60 19.75 -20.24
C TRP A 113 -6.48 20.56 -21.20
N ALA A 114 -7.76 20.75 -20.86
CA ALA A 114 -8.76 21.42 -21.70
C ALA A 114 -8.96 22.90 -21.31
N LEU A 115 -9.70 23.65 -22.12
CA LEU A 115 -10.27 24.94 -21.73
C LEU A 115 -11.47 24.74 -20.76
N PRO A 116 -11.78 25.73 -19.90
CA PRO A 116 -12.93 25.64 -18.98
C PRO A 116 -14.31 25.68 -19.68
N GLN A 117 -14.34 25.89 -20.99
CA GLN A 117 -15.55 25.86 -21.81
C GLN A 117 -15.35 24.96 -23.01
N ARG A 118 -16.41 24.21 -23.34
CA ARG A 118 -16.57 23.57 -24.64
C ARG A 118 -16.71 24.62 -25.74
N ASP A 119 -16.39 24.27 -26.98
CA ASP A 119 -16.62 25.15 -28.12
C ASP A 119 -18.11 25.25 -28.49
N ALA A 120 -18.40 25.93 -29.61
CA ALA A 120 -19.76 26.15 -30.09
C ALA A 120 -20.46 24.86 -30.55
N ASP A 121 -19.71 23.82 -30.93
CA ASP A 121 -20.23 22.51 -31.33
C ASP A 121 -20.37 21.57 -30.11
N GLY A 122 -19.93 22.02 -28.93
CA GLY A 122 -19.99 21.28 -27.68
C GLY A 122 -18.78 20.38 -27.43
N ASP A 123 -17.73 20.49 -28.24
CA ASP A 123 -16.52 19.67 -28.11
C ASP A 123 -15.58 20.22 -27.03
N LEU A 124 -14.83 19.31 -26.40
CA LEU A 124 -13.73 19.67 -25.51
C LEU A 124 -12.58 20.27 -26.33
N VAL A 125 -12.05 21.40 -25.87
CA VAL A 125 -10.97 22.12 -26.55
C VAL A 125 -9.68 21.98 -25.75
N PRO A 126 -8.60 21.37 -26.26
CA PRO A 126 -7.30 21.40 -25.61
C PRO A 126 -6.84 22.85 -25.35
N ASP A 127 -6.28 23.14 -24.18
CA ASP A 127 -5.76 24.48 -23.86
C ASP A 127 -4.70 24.88 -24.91
N PRO A 128 -4.90 25.94 -25.71
CA PRO A 128 -4.00 26.30 -26.81
C PRO A 128 -2.65 26.85 -26.35
N VAL A 129 -2.51 27.20 -25.06
CA VAL A 129 -1.22 27.57 -24.47
C VAL A 129 -0.41 26.31 -24.13
N ARG A 130 -1.06 25.28 -23.59
CA ARG A 130 -0.41 24.02 -23.20
C ARG A 130 -0.21 23.08 -24.38
N PHE A 131 -1.18 23.04 -25.29
CA PHE A 131 -1.27 22.14 -26.44
C PHE A 131 -1.56 22.96 -27.72
N PRO A 132 -0.60 23.79 -28.19
CA PRO A 132 -0.81 24.70 -29.31
C PRO A 132 -1.14 24.02 -30.64
N GLU A 133 -0.76 22.74 -30.80
CA GLU A 133 -1.07 21.92 -31.97
C GLU A 133 -2.32 21.04 -31.78
N GLY A 134 -2.98 21.14 -30.62
CA GLY A 134 -4.06 20.24 -30.22
C GLY A 134 -3.57 18.87 -29.77
N MET A 135 -4.52 17.97 -29.48
CA MET A 135 -4.20 16.67 -28.86
C MET A 135 -3.71 15.63 -29.87
N LYS A 136 -4.28 15.59 -31.08
CA LYS A 136 -3.95 14.57 -32.08
C LYS A 136 -2.46 14.49 -32.43
N PRO A 137 -1.74 15.60 -32.71
CA PRO A 137 -0.31 15.54 -33.01
C PRO A 137 0.55 15.03 -31.83
N LEU A 138 0.12 15.27 -30.59
CA LEU A 138 0.76 14.73 -29.40
C LEU A 138 0.55 13.21 -29.31
N VAL A 139 -0.69 12.75 -29.50
CA VAL A 139 -1.03 11.31 -29.54
C VAL A 139 -0.24 10.59 -30.63
N ASP A 140 -0.23 11.13 -31.84
CA ASP A 140 0.52 10.56 -32.97
C ASP A 140 2.03 10.47 -32.67
N TYR A 141 2.59 11.44 -31.91
CA TYR A 141 3.98 11.39 -31.45
C TYR A 141 4.23 10.26 -30.46
N VAL A 142 3.38 10.11 -29.45
CA VAL A 142 3.48 9.01 -28.46
C VAL A 142 3.38 7.66 -29.18
N HIS A 143 2.45 7.51 -30.13
CA HIS A 143 2.34 6.31 -30.96
C HIS A 143 3.60 6.07 -31.82
N SER A 144 4.23 7.12 -32.34
CA SER A 144 5.48 6.99 -33.12
C SER A 144 6.64 6.40 -32.32
N LYS A 145 6.58 6.48 -30.99
CA LYS A 145 7.54 5.86 -30.06
C LYS A 145 7.19 4.41 -29.73
N GLY A 146 6.07 3.89 -30.26
CA GLY A 146 5.50 2.60 -29.93
C GLY A 146 4.98 2.54 -28.49
N LEU A 147 4.48 3.67 -27.99
CA LEU A 147 3.76 3.82 -26.72
C LEU A 147 2.27 4.07 -27.01
N LYS A 148 1.46 4.06 -25.97
CA LYS A 148 0.02 4.33 -25.97
C LYS A 148 -0.26 5.63 -25.21
N PHE A 149 -1.34 6.31 -25.56
CA PHE A 149 -1.71 7.59 -24.95
C PHE A 149 -2.99 7.48 -24.14
N GLY A 150 -2.99 8.04 -22.93
CA GLY A 150 -4.19 8.14 -22.09
C GLY A 150 -4.63 9.57 -21.84
N ILE A 151 -5.94 9.77 -21.69
CA ILE A 151 -6.56 11.06 -21.37
C ILE A 151 -7.45 10.92 -20.13
N TYR A 152 -7.86 12.07 -19.59
CA TYR A 152 -8.69 12.17 -18.41
C TYR A 152 -9.96 12.99 -18.66
N THR A 153 -11.07 12.58 -18.05
CA THR A 153 -12.25 13.42 -17.82
C THR A 153 -13.04 12.87 -16.62
N SER A 154 -14.17 13.48 -16.27
CA SER A 154 -15.01 13.06 -15.13
C SER A 154 -16.39 12.60 -15.58
N ALA A 155 -16.92 11.57 -14.92
CA ALA A 155 -18.31 11.14 -14.95
C ALA A 155 -19.22 12.10 -14.16
N GLY A 156 -19.06 13.39 -14.42
CA GLY A 156 -19.80 14.49 -13.84
C GLY A 156 -19.84 15.67 -14.80
N THR A 157 -20.44 16.77 -14.37
CA THR A 157 -20.55 17.99 -15.19
C THR A 157 -19.24 18.76 -15.29
N ARG A 158 -18.33 18.53 -14.35
CA ARG A 158 -16.98 19.12 -14.29
C ARG A 158 -15.97 18.09 -13.80
N THR A 159 -14.70 18.32 -14.11
CA THR A 159 -13.58 17.61 -13.50
C THR A 159 -13.33 18.07 -12.06
N CYS A 160 -12.48 17.37 -11.31
CA CYS A 160 -12.23 17.64 -9.89
C CYS A 160 -11.51 18.96 -9.61
N SER A 161 -10.66 19.43 -10.52
CA SER A 161 -9.96 20.70 -10.35
C SER A 161 -10.95 21.84 -10.11
N GLU A 162 -10.68 22.67 -9.09
CA GLU A 162 -11.49 23.85 -8.74
C GLU A 162 -11.65 24.85 -9.90
N ARG A 163 -10.72 24.84 -10.86
CA ARG A 163 -10.80 25.63 -12.10
C ARG A 163 -12.00 25.25 -12.99
N GLY A 164 -12.61 24.07 -12.74
CA GLY A 164 -13.91 23.68 -13.24
C GLY A 164 -13.98 23.31 -14.73
N PHE A 165 -13.05 22.48 -15.22
CA PHE A 165 -13.06 22.02 -16.62
C PHE A 165 -14.29 21.14 -16.92
N PRO A 166 -14.81 21.11 -18.16
CA PRO A 166 -16.00 20.34 -18.47
C PRO A 166 -15.78 18.82 -18.27
N GLY A 167 -16.71 18.17 -17.57
CA GLY A 167 -16.79 16.71 -17.51
C GLY A 167 -17.68 16.15 -18.62
N ALA A 168 -17.80 14.82 -18.70
CA ALA A 168 -18.47 14.14 -19.80
C ALA A 168 -19.92 13.72 -19.51
N LEU A 169 -20.47 14.00 -18.32
CA LEU A 169 -21.84 13.62 -17.98
C LEU A 169 -22.85 14.27 -18.96
N GLY A 170 -23.57 13.44 -19.73
CA GLY A 170 -24.47 13.88 -20.79
C GLY A 170 -23.81 14.20 -22.15
N HIS A 171 -22.47 14.12 -22.23
CA HIS A 171 -21.67 14.33 -23.43
C HIS A 171 -20.86 13.07 -23.83
N GLU A 172 -21.15 11.91 -23.23
CA GLU A 172 -20.28 10.73 -23.31
C GLU A 172 -20.03 10.28 -24.76
N ARG A 173 -21.07 10.26 -25.61
CA ARG A 173 -20.94 9.91 -27.04
C ARG A 173 -20.07 10.88 -27.83
N GLN A 174 -20.19 12.17 -27.54
CA GLN A 174 -19.43 13.22 -28.22
C GLN A 174 -17.97 13.14 -27.80
N ASP A 175 -17.71 13.09 -26.49
CA ASP A 175 -16.35 13.05 -25.95
C ASP A 175 -15.63 11.76 -26.33
N ALA A 176 -16.29 10.60 -26.27
CA ALA A 176 -15.70 9.34 -26.71
C ALA A 176 -15.33 9.38 -28.21
N ALA A 177 -16.20 9.93 -29.07
CA ALA A 177 -15.91 10.07 -30.50
C ALA A 177 -14.72 11.02 -30.74
N LEU A 178 -14.62 12.10 -29.98
CA LEU A 178 -13.50 13.05 -30.03
C LEU A 178 -12.19 12.37 -29.61
N PHE A 179 -12.17 11.66 -28.48
CA PHE A 179 -11.00 10.91 -28.00
C PHE A 179 -10.58 9.83 -29.01
N ALA A 180 -11.54 9.12 -29.60
CA ALA A 180 -11.27 8.15 -30.65
C ALA A 180 -10.68 8.79 -31.91
N SER A 181 -11.14 9.99 -32.29
CA SER A 181 -10.62 10.74 -33.44
C SER A 181 -9.17 11.20 -33.24
N TRP A 182 -8.76 11.49 -32.00
CA TRP A 182 -7.38 11.84 -31.67
C TRP A 182 -6.46 10.62 -31.59
N GLY A 183 -7.03 9.44 -31.33
CA GLY A 183 -6.27 8.21 -31.19
C GLY A 183 -5.97 7.82 -29.74
N VAL A 184 -6.77 8.27 -28.77
CA VAL A 184 -6.60 7.90 -27.36
C VAL A 184 -6.73 6.39 -27.17
N ASP A 185 -5.91 5.79 -26.30
CA ASP A 185 -5.91 4.34 -26.00
C ASP A 185 -6.38 4.00 -24.58
N TYR A 186 -6.44 5.01 -23.71
CA TYR A 186 -6.77 4.87 -22.30
C TYR A 186 -7.58 6.09 -21.82
N LEU A 187 -8.61 5.86 -21.01
CA LEU A 187 -9.40 6.90 -20.36
C LEU A 187 -9.45 6.67 -18.85
N LYS A 188 -8.86 7.59 -18.07
CA LYS A 188 -9.18 7.76 -16.65
C LYS A 188 -10.49 8.55 -16.56
N TYR A 189 -11.51 7.97 -15.91
CA TYR A 189 -12.85 8.55 -15.85
C TYR A 189 -13.26 8.75 -14.39
N ASP A 190 -13.21 10.01 -13.93
CA ASP A 190 -13.40 10.44 -12.55
C ASP A 190 -14.87 10.46 -12.10
N ASN A 191 -15.14 10.89 -10.86
CA ASN A 191 -16.44 10.88 -10.22
C ASN A 191 -16.88 12.26 -9.66
N CYS A 192 -16.03 13.29 -9.70
CA CYS A 192 -16.37 14.64 -9.26
C CYS A 192 -17.58 15.24 -10.00
N HIS A 193 -18.40 16.02 -9.29
CA HIS A 193 -19.59 16.70 -9.84
C HIS A 193 -20.60 15.77 -10.55
N ASN A 194 -20.78 14.54 -10.06
CA ASN A 194 -21.66 13.51 -10.61
C ASN A 194 -23.18 13.81 -10.54
N GLN A 195 -23.59 14.91 -9.91
CA GLN A 195 -24.98 15.35 -9.76
C GLN A 195 -25.90 14.36 -9.00
N GLY A 196 -25.33 13.44 -8.22
CA GLY A 196 -26.07 12.37 -7.54
C GLY A 196 -26.64 11.32 -8.49
N VAL A 197 -26.19 11.27 -9.75
CA VAL A 197 -26.59 10.24 -10.69
C VAL A 197 -25.86 8.94 -10.34
N ASP A 198 -26.57 7.82 -10.39
CA ASP A 198 -26.04 6.48 -10.10
C ASP A 198 -24.75 6.18 -10.86
N ALA A 199 -23.74 5.66 -10.14
CA ALA A 199 -22.41 5.37 -10.70
C ALA A 199 -22.48 4.35 -11.84
N ARG A 200 -23.23 3.25 -11.66
CA ARG A 200 -23.32 2.19 -12.68
C ARG A 200 -23.91 2.74 -13.97
N LEU A 201 -24.91 3.62 -13.90
CA LEU A 201 -25.48 4.29 -15.07
C LEU A 201 -24.47 5.19 -15.79
N ARG A 202 -23.76 6.05 -15.05
CA ARG A 202 -22.79 7.00 -15.63
C ARG A 202 -21.62 6.30 -16.31
N TYR A 203 -21.01 5.32 -15.62
CA TYR A 203 -19.89 4.57 -16.18
C TYR A 203 -20.31 3.68 -17.34
N ARG A 204 -21.52 3.11 -17.31
CA ARG A 204 -22.09 2.37 -18.44
C ARG A 204 -22.31 3.25 -19.67
N ALA A 205 -22.74 4.50 -19.49
CA ALA A 205 -22.92 5.44 -20.60
C ALA A 205 -21.59 5.70 -21.33
N MET A 206 -20.50 5.89 -20.59
CA MET A 206 -19.16 6.06 -21.19
C MET A 206 -18.64 4.77 -21.84
N ARG A 207 -18.84 3.60 -21.24
CA ARG A 207 -18.53 2.31 -21.88
C ARG A 207 -19.22 2.19 -23.24
N ASP A 208 -20.52 2.44 -23.29
CA ASP A 208 -21.32 2.32 -24.52
C ASP A 208 -20.90 3.36 -25.58
N ALA A 209 -20.54 4.56 -25.13
CA ALA A 209 -19.99 5.60 -25.99
C ALA A 209 -18.65 5.19 -26.61
N ILE A 210 -17.71 4.68 -25.81
CA ILE A 210 -16.42 4.14 -26.29
C ILE A 210 -16.66 3.01 -27.30
N ALA A 211 -17.51 2.04 -26.96
CA ALA A 211 -17.82 0.91 -27.83
C ALA A 211 -18.39 1.37 -29.19
N ALA A 212 -19.22 2.41 -29.20
CA ALA A 212 -19.79 2.96 -30.43
C ALA A 212 -18.76 3.61 -31.37
N THR A 213 -17.59 3.99 -30.87
CA THR A 213 -16.50 4.54 -31.70
C THR A 213 -15.79 3.48 -32.54
N GLY A 214 -15.83 2.22 -32.11
CA GLY A 214 -15.03 1.13 -32.68
C GLY A 214 -13.53 1.18 -32.37
N ARG A 215 -13.05 2.20 -31.63
CA ARG A 215 -11.65 2.27 -31.18
C ARG A 215 -11.49 1.54 -29.83
N PRO A 216 -10.49 0.65 -29.69
CA PRO A 216 -10.12 0.09 -28.38
C PRO A 216 -9.59 1.18 -27.44
N ILE A 217 -10.31 1.46 -26.36
CA ILE A 217 -9.89 2.39 -25.29
C ILE A 217 -10.08 1.67 -23.96
N VAL A 218 -9.00 1.56 -23.17
CA VAL A 218 -9.06 1.06 -21.79
C VAL A 218 -9.86 2.06 -20.95
N LEU A 219 -10.91 1.63 -20.27
CA LEU A 219 -11.68 2.46 -19.35
C LEU A 219 -11.27 2.17 -17.90
N SER A 220 -10.65 3.16 -17.26
CA SER A 220 -10.25 3.17 -15.86
C SER A 220 -11.27 3.95 -15.04
N VAL A 221 -12.03 3.23 -14.22
CA VAL A 221 -13.09 3.80 -13.36
C VAL A 221 -12.44 4.45 -12.15
N CYS A 222 -12.65 5.75 -11.92
CA CYS A 222 -12.07 6.49 -10.80
C CYS A 222 -13.17 7.08 -9.92
N GLU A 223 -13.80 6.22 -9.10
CA GLU A 223 -14.84 6.60 -8.13
C GLU A 223 -14.47 6.31 -6.67
N TRP A 224 -13.18 6.09 -6.42
CA TRP A 224 -12.55 6.04 -5.10
C TRP A 224 -13.03 4.93 -4.15
N GLY A 225 -13.76 3.94 -4.65
CA GLY A 225 -14.32 2.86 -3.85
C GLY A 225 -15.69 3.15 -3.25
N GLU A 226 -16.25 4.35 -3.46
CA GLU A 226 -17.49 4.85 -2.84
C GLU A 226 -18.66 3.89 -3.01
N ASN A 227 -18.81 3.29 -4.20
CA ASN A 227 -19.93 2.41 -4.53
C ASN A 227 -19.49 0.95 -4.72
N ARG A 228 -18.40 0.55 -4.06
CA ARG A 228 -17.85 -0.82 -4.11
C ARG A 228 -17.63 -1.30 -5.56
N PRO A 229 -16.82 -0.60 -6.35
CA PRO A 229 -16.66 -0.84 -7.79
C PRO A 229 -16.18 -2.26 -8.11
N TRP A 230 -15.48 -2.92 -7.18
CA TRP A 230 -15.09 -4.32 -7.30
C TRP A 230 -16.27 -5.30 -7.47
N GLU A 231 -17.51 -4.89 -7.20
CA GLU A 231 -18.72 -5.70 -7.39
C GLU A 231 -19.41 -5.50 -8.74
N TRP A 232 -19.04 -4.49 -9.53
CA TRP A 232 -19.79 -4.14 -10.74
C TRP A 232 -18.97 -3.52 -11.87
N ALA A 233 -17.83 -2.89 -11.58
CA ALA A 233 -17.05 -2.13 -12.56
C ALA A 233 -16.46 -3.01 -13.67
N PHE A 234 -16.33 -4.33 -13.44
CA PHE A 234 -15.96 -5.30 -14.47
C PHE A 234 -16.96 -5.38 -15.64
N GLU A 235 -18.20 -4.90 -15.48
CA GLU A 235 -19.20 -4.79 -16.55
C GLU A 235 -18.96 -3.56 -17.46
N VAL A 236 -18.12 -2.62 -17.03
CA VAL A 236 -17.94 -1.33 -17.71
C VAL A 236 -16.51 -1.01 -18.10
N GLY A 237 -15.53 -1.29 -17.25
CA GLY A 237 -14.13 -0.97 -17.47
C GLY A 237 -13.20 -2.13 -17.21
N GLN A 238 -11.91 -1.88 -17.41
CA GLN A 238 -10.85 -2.88 -17.22
C GLN A 238 -10.19 -2.78 -15.85
N LEU A 239 -10.38 -1.67 -15.15
CA LEU A 239 -9.83 -1.42 -13.82
C LEU A 239 -10.64 -0.34 -13.09
N TRP A 240 -10.53 -0.33 -11.77
CA TRP A 240 -11.27 0.61 -10.92
C TRP A 240 -10.50 0.99 -9.66
N ARG A 241 -10.47 2.30 -9.35
CA ARG A 241 -9.92 2.82 -8.10
C ARG A 241 -10.69 2.26 -6.91
N THR A 242 -9.96 1.78 -5.91
CA THR A 242 -10.55 1.13 -4.72
C THR A 242 -10.57 2.02 -3.47
N THR A 243 -9.86 3.14 -3.50
CA THR A 243 -9.66 4.06 -2.37
C THR A 243 -9.62 5.51 -2.85
N PRO A 244 -9.72 6.49 -1.95
CA PRO A 244 -9.27 7.86 -2.18
C PRO A 244 -7.82 7.95 -2.67
N ASP A 245 -7.42 9.15 -3.07
CA ASP A 245 -6.11 9.40 -3.68
C ASP A 245 -4.96 9.09 -2.72
N ILE A 246 -3.92 8.46 -3.26
CA ILE A 246 -2.66 8.27 -2.56
C ILE A 246 -1.95 9.61 -2.35
N ARG A 247 -1.19 9.68 -1.26
CA ARG A 247 -0.27 10.77 -0.96
C ARG A 247 1.13 10.20 -0.83
N ASP A 248 2.13 11.03 -1.10
CA ASP A 248 3.55 10.74 -0.92
C ASP A 248 3.94 10.70 0.58
N SER A 249 3.35 9.76 1.32
CA SER A 249 3.63 9.47 2.72
C SER A 249 3.40 8.00 3.03
N TRP A 250 4.20 7.45 3.96
CA TRP A 250 4.11 6.03 4.31
C TRP A 250 2.73 5.62 4.84
N ASP A 251 2.11 6.46 5.67
CA ASP A 251 0.78 6.19 6.24
C ASP A 251 -0.28 6.04 5.13
N SER A 252 -0.24 6.90 4.11
CA SER A 252 -1.16 6.82 2.97
C SER A 252 -0.93 5.55 2.14
N VAL A 253 0.33 5.23 1.84
CA VAL A 253 0.70 3.97 1.16
C VAL A 253 0.18 2.76 1.93
N LEU A 254 0.36 2.74 3.25
CA LEU A 254 -0.03 1.63 4.12
C LEU A 254 -1.55 1.46 4.18
N GLU A 255 -2.29 2.55 4.38
CA GLU A 255 -3.75 2.55 4.43
C GLU A 255 -4.34 1.99 3.13
N ILE A 256 -3.89 2.51 1.99
CA ILE A 256 -4.36 2.11 0.66
C ILE A 256 -4.00 0.66 0.37
N ALA A 257 -2.77 0.24 0.68
CA ALA A 257 -2.35 -1.14 0.49
C ALA A 257 -3.23 -2.10 1.29
N LYS A 258 -3.51 -1.81 2.56
CA LYS A 258 -4.34 -2.66 3.43
C LYS A 258 -5.79 -2.73 2.96
N ALA A 259 -6.37 -1.61 2.54
CA ALA A 259 -7.72 -1.59 1.96
C ALA A 259 -7.79 -2.48 0.71
N ASN A 260 -6.81 -2.36 -0.19
CA ASN A 260 -6.80 -3.12 -1.43
C ASN A 260 -6.45 -4.61 -1.26
N MET A 261 -5.62 -4.98 -0.27
CA MET A 261 -5.29 -6.37 0.06
C MET A 261 -6.52 -7.24 0.34
N ALA A 262 -7.61 -6.64 0.83
CA ALA A 262 -8.86 -7.34 1.12
C ALA A 262 -9.66 -7.72 -0.14
N LEU A 263 -9.33 -7.18 -1.31
CA LEU A 263 -10.15 -7.26 -2.53
C LEU A 263 -9.66 -8.29 -3.56
N ALA A 264 -8.74 -9.18 -3.16
CA ALA A 264 -8.07 -10.12 -4.05
C ALA A 264 -8.98 -11.04 -4.88
N GLU A 265 -10.21 -11.31 -4.43
CA GLU A 265 -11.17 -12.14 -5.17
C GLU A 265 -11.83 -11.45 -6.36
N HIS A 266 -11.75 -10.11 -6.42
CA HIS A 266 -12.37 -9.30 -7.46
C HIS A 266 -11.42 -9.01 -8.63
N ALA A 267 -10.12 -9.09 -8.41
CA ALA A 267 -9.10 -8.88 -9.44
C ALA A 267 -8.92 -10.11 -10.34
N GLY A 268 -8.54 -9.86 -11.60
CA GLY A 268 -8.24 -10.88 -12.59
C GLY A 268 -7.94 -10.27 -13.95
N PRO A 269 -7.57 -11.10 -14.95
CA PRO A 269 -7.38 -10.63 -16.32
C PRO A 269 -8.52 -9.73 -16.80
N ASN A 270 -8.18 -8.51 -17.24
CA ASN A 270 -9.09 -7.48 -17.73
C ASN A 270 -10.04 -6.88 -16.69
N ARG A 271 -9.72 -6.99 -15.40
CA ARG A 271 -10.52 -6.46 -14.29
C ARG A 271 -9.67 -6.25 -13.04
N TRP A 272 -9.02 -5.10 -12.93
CA TRP A 272 -7.99 -4.85 -11.91
C TRP A 272 -8.47 -3.91 -10.81
N ASN A 273 -8.20 -4.27 -9.56
CA ASN A 273 -8.29 -3.31 -8.48
C ASN A 273 -7.14 -2.29 -8.62
N ASP A 274 -7.45 -1.00 -8.55
CA ASP A 274 -6.50 0.09 -8.69
C ASP A 274 -6.32 0.81 -7.34
N PRO A 275 -5.25 0.49 -6.60
CA PRO A 275 -4.84 1.22 -5.39
C PRO A 275 -4.11 2.53 -5.70
N ASP A 276 -4.36 3.15 -6.85
CA ASP A 276 -3.79 4.42 -7.29
C ASP A 276 -2.31 4.37 -7.74
N MET A 277 -1.83 5.52 -8.22
CA MET A 277 -0.53 5.71 -8.84
C MET A 277 0.66 5.46 -7.88
N LEU A 278 1.84 5.23 -8.45
CA LEU A 278 3.07 5.00 -7.71
C LEU A 278 3.72 6.31 -7.24
N GLU A 279 4.02 6.41 -5.95
CA GLU A 279 4.75 7.53 -5.33
C GLU A 279 6.28 7.35 -5.31
N VAL A 280 6.78 6.30 -5.99
CA VAL A 280 8.21 5.99 -6.06
C VAL A 280 9.01 7.17 -6.62
N GLY A 281 9.80 7.81 -5.76
CA GLY A 281 10.71 8.89 -6.13
C GLY A 281 10.18 10.31 -5.96
N ASN A 282 8.98 10.50 -5.39
CA ASN A 282 8.42 11.84 -5.15
C ASN A 282 9.02 12.57 -3.94
N GLY A 283 9.62 11.83 -3.01
CA GLY A 283 10.52 12.36 -1.97
C GLY A 283 10.01 12.24 -0.54
N GLY A 284 8.72 11.95 -0.34
CA GLY A 284 8.11 11.71 0.96
C GLY A 284 8.31 10.29 1.50
N LEU A 285 8.69 9.34 0.64
CA LEU A 285 9.06 7.98 1.03
C LEU A 285 10.58 7.77 1.06
N THR A 286 11.05 6.98 2.02
CA THR A 286 12.39 6.39 2.00
C THR A 286 12.54 5.39 0.85
N TRP A 287 13.79 5.06 0.48
CA TRP A 287 14.03 4.05 -0.56
C TRP A 287 13.55 2.64 -0.20
N GLU A 288 13.54 2.30 1.10
CA GLU A 288 12.98 1.03 1.56
C GLU A 288 11.45 1.03 1.40
N GLU A 289 10.78 2.10 1.81
CA GLU A 289 9.32 2.26 1.62
C GLU A 289 8.95 2.28 0.14
N CYS A 290 9.74 2.93 -0.73
CA CYS A 290 9.54 2.89 -2.18
C CYS A 290 9.63 1.46 -2.74
N ARG A 291 10.60 0.65 -2.29
CA ARG A 291 10.73 -0.76 -2.68
C ARG A 291 9.55 -1.59 -2.19
N THR A 292 9.10 -1.35 -0.95
CA THR A 292 7.93 -2.01 -0.37
C THR A 292 6.66 -1.65 -1.13
N HIS A 293 6.40 -0.37 -1.35
CA HIS A 293 5.27 0.15 -2.11
C HIS A 293 5.21 -0.49 -3.50
N PHE A 294 6.30 -0.45 -4.28
CA PHE A 294 6.35 -1.09 -5.59
C PHE A 294 6.10 -2.60 -5.53
N SER A 295 6.65 -3.28 -4.52
CA SER A 295 6.47 -4.71 -4.31
C SER A 295 5.02 -5.07 -3.98
N LEU A 296 4.36 -4.30 -3.12
CA LEU A 296 2.98 -4.55 -2.73
C LEU A 296 2.03 -4.32 -3.90
N TRP A 297 2.22 -3.26 -4.70
CA TRP A 297 1.42 -3.03 -5.91
C TRP A 297 1.57 -4.19 -6.90
N ALA A 298 2.79 -4.63 -7.17
CA ALA A 298 3.05 -5.76 -8.05
C ALA A 298 2.45 -7.09 -7.53
N MET A 299 2.57 -7.34 -6.22
CA MET A 299 1.94 -8.50 -5.59
C MET A 299 0.41 -8.41 -5.67
N MET A 300 -0.15 -7.20 -5.61
CA MET A 300 -1.59 -7.00 -5.72
C MET A 300 -2.14 -7.07 -7.15
N ALA A 301 -1.28 -7.23 -8.18
CA ALA A 301 -1.67 -7.10 -9.58
C ALA A 301 -2.32 -5.73 -9.87
N ALA A 302 -1.77 -4.68 -9.26
CA ALA A 302 -2.23 -3.31 -9.42
C ALA A 302 -1.70 -2.70 -10.72
N PRO A 303 -2.39 -1.71 -11.32
CA PRO A 303 -1.78 -0.87 -12.34
C PRO A 303 -0.47 -0.25 -11.82
N LEU A 304 0.60 -0.32 -12.62
CA LEU A 304 1.88 0.29 -12.29
C LEU A 304 2.01 1.61 -13.06
N LEU A 305 1.35 2.66 -12.55
CA LEU A 305 1.38 4.00 -13.13
C LEU A 305 2.37 4.88 -12.37
N ILE A 306 3.48 5.27 -13.02
CA ILE A 306 4.51 6.14 -12.46
C ILE A 306 3.92 7.54 -12.20
N GLY A 307 4.05 8.06 -10.98
CA GLY A 307 3.64 9.42 -10.61
C GLY A 307 4.76 10.47 -10.57
N VAL A 308 6.03 10.05 -10.46
CA VAL A 308 7.19 10.96 -10.35
C VAL A 308 7.55 11.67 -11.65
N ASP A 309 8.04 12.91 -11.54
CA ASP A 309 8.58 13.64 -12.68
C ASP A 309 9.86 12.99 -13.22
N LEU A 310 9.73 12.25 -14.32
CA LEU A 310 10.85 11.56 -14.97
C LEU A 310 11.95 12.51 -15.47
N ARG A 311 11.70 13.82 -15.59
CA ARG A 311 12.72 14.81 -16.01
C ARG A 311 13.78 15.03 -14.93
N SER A 312 13.44 14.76 -13.67
CA SER A 312 14.30 14.95 -12.49
C SER A 312 14.39 13.71 -11.61
N VAL A 313 14.01 12.54 -12.13
CA VAL A 313 13.96 11.28 -11.36
C VAL A 313 15.34 10.84 -10.90
N ALA A 314 15.44 10.39 -9.65
CA ALA A 314 16.66 9.84 -9.08
C ALA A 314 16.99 8.45 -9.68
N PRO A 315 18.27 8.08 -9.83
CA PRO A 315 18.67 6.76 -10.32
C PRO A 315 18.08 5.59 -9.50
N GLU A 316 17.96 5.75 -8.19
CA GLU A 316 17.38 4.76 -7.28
C GLU A 316 15.91 4.48 -7.59
N ALA A 317 15.13 5.52 -7.92
CA ALA A 317 13.74 5.34 -8.36
C ALA A 317 13.69 4.59 -9.70
N VAL A 318 14.58 4.89 -10.65
CA VAL A 318 14.66 4.15 -11.92
C VAL A 318 15.01 2.67 -11.69
N GLU A 319 15.91 2.36 -10.76
CA GLU A 319 16.25 0.97 -10.39
C GLU A 319 15.02 0.20 -9.88
N ILE A 320 14.22 0.84 -9.02
CA ILE A 320 12.98 0.28 -8.47
C ILE A 320 11.97 0.06 -9.60
N LEU A 321 11.67 1.11 -10.36
CA LEU A 321 10.67 1.10 -11.42
C LEU A 321 11.04 0.15 -12.57
N THR A 322 12.33 -0.16 -12.79
CA THR A 322 12.77 -1.07 -13.86
C THR A 322 13.10 -2.49 -13.39
N ASN A 323 12.77 -2.86 -12.14
CA ASN A 323 13.04 -4.20 -11.65
C ASN A 323 12.14 -5.25 -12.32
N ARG A 324 12.66 -5.88 -13.37
CA ARG A 324 11.97 -6.88 -14.19
C ARG A 324 11.49 -8.12 -13.42
N GLU A 325 12.13 -8.49 -12.32
CA GLU A 325 11.70 -9.65 -11.54
C GLU A 325 10.45 -9.35 -10.72
N VAL A 326 10.32 -8.13 -10.19
CA VAL A 326 9.11 -7.66 -9.49
C VAL A 326 7.98 -7.42 -10.50
N ILE A 327 8.28 -6.75 -11.61
CA ILE A 327 7.30 -6.54 -12.71
C ILE A 327 6.77 -7.87 -13.24
N ALA A 328 7.61 -8.91 -13.35
CA ALA A 328 7.14 -10.22 -13.79
C ALA A 328 6.15 -10.88 -12.82
N LEU A 329 6.14 -10.49 -11.54
CA LEU A 329 5.11 -10.93 -10.59
C LEU A 329 3.79 -10.20 -10.86
N ASP A 330 3.85 -8.89 -11.11
CA ASP A 330 2.68 -8.09 -11.49
C ASP A 330 2.03 -8.60 -12.78
N GLN A 331 2.85 -8.75 -13.81
CA GLN A 331 2.50 -9.12 -15.18
C GLN A 331 2.39 -10.65 -15.39
N ASP A 332 2.30 -11.45 -14.31
CA ASP A 332 2.09 -12.89 -14.44
C ASP A 332 0.75 -13.17 -15.16
N PRO A 333 0.71 -13.97 -16.24
CA PRO A 333 -0.50 -14.14 -17.04
C PRO A 333 -1.64 -14.90 -16.35
N LEU A 334 -1.40 -15.53 -15.19
CA LEU A 334 -2.50 -16.03 -14.36
C LEU A 334 -3.38 -14.87 -13.87
N GLY A 335 -2.80 -13.68 -13.72
CA GLY A 335 -3.49 -12.44 -13.40
C GLY A 335 -4.12 -12.45 -12.01
N GLU A 336 -3.57 -13.22 -11.07
CA GLU A 336 -4.10 -13.27 -9.71
C GLU A 336 -3.48 -12.20 -8.83
N GLN A 337 -4.32 -11.49 -8.07
CA GLN A 337 -3.90 -10.66 -6.95
C GLN A 337 -3.44 -11.57 -5.79
N ALA A 338 -2.37 -11.18 -5.09
CA ALA A 338 -1.91 -11.87 -3.88
C ALA A 338 -3.00 -11.87 -2.80
N ARG A 339 -3.09 -12.98 -2.05
CA ARG A 339 -3.96 -13.09 -0.87
C ARG A 339 -3.14 -12.96 0.40
N VAL A 340 -3.69 -12.29 1.39
CA VAL A 340 -3.15 -12.27 2.76
C VAL A 340 -3.39 -13.63 3.40
N VAL A 341 -2.32 -14.29 3.81
CA VAL A 341 -2.37 -15.61 4.48
C VAL A 341 -2.18 -15.46 5.99
N ARG A 342 -1.41 -14.44 6.41
CA ARG A 342 -1.31 -14.00 7.81
C ARG A 342 -1.18 -12.47 7.87
N SER A 343 -1.84 -11.86 8.85
CA SER A 343 -1.75 -10.43 9.19
C SER A 343 -1.96 -10.30 10.68
N GLU A 344 -0.88 -10.11 11.44
CA GLU A 344 -0.91 -10.03 12.89
C GLU A 344 0.19 -9.05 13.36
N ASP A 345 -0.13 -8.16 14.29
CA ASP A 345 0.81 -7.19 14.88
C ASP A 345 1.63 -6.38 13.85
N GLY A 346 1.00 -6.04 12.73
CA GLY A 346 1.64 -5.29 11.63
C GLY A 346 2.62 -6.09 10.78
N LEU A 347 2.65 -7.41 10.95
CA LEU A 347 3.45 -8.34 10.16
C LEU A 347 2.55 -9.16 9.25
N HIS A 348 2.85 -9.11 7.96
CA HIS A 348 2.00 -9.66 6.90
C HIS A 348 2.73 -10.70 6.06
N VAL A 349 1.99 -11.74 5.67
CA VAL A 349 2.40 -12.73 4.67
C VAL A 349 1.39 -12.72 3.54
N LEU A 350 1.82 -12.31 2.35
CA LEU A 350 1.00 -12.32 1.14
C LEU A 350 1.50 -13.38 0.18
N VAL A 351 0.59 -14.13 -0.43
CA VAL A 351 0.92 -15.20 -1.38
C VAL A 351 0.14 -15.01 -2.68
N LYS A 352 0.87 -14.96 -3.80
CA LYS A 352 0.34 -14.91 -5.16
C LYS A 352 0.64 -16.21 -5.89
N ARG A 353 -0.37 -16.80 -6.52
CA ARG A 353 -0.14 -17.92 -7.44
C ARG A 353 0.40 -17.38 -8.76
N LEU A 354 1.35 -18.12 -9.33
CA LEU A 354 1.94 -17.80 -10.63
C LEU A 354 1.53 -18.86 -11.65
N GLN A 355 1.48 -18.49 -12.92
CA GLN A 355 1.01 -19.34 -14.01
C GLN A 355 1.80 -20.65 -14.12
N ASP A 356 3.10 -20.62 -13.80
CA ASP A 356 3.99 -21.78 -13.86
C ASP A 356 3.82 -22.77 -12.69
N GLY A 357 2.89 -22.48 -11.77
CA GLY A 357 2.64 -23.27 -10.57
C GLY A 357 3.49 -22.86 -9.36
N GLY A 358 4.43 -21.93 -9.52
CA GLY A 358 5.17 -21.29 -8.44
C GLY A 358 4.30 -20.39 -7.57
N ARG A 359 4.91 -19.84 -6.52
CA ARG A 359 4.31 -18.81 -5.67
C ARG A 359 5.22 -17.60 -5.60
N ALA A 360 4.65 -16.41 -5.65
CA ALA A 360 5.32 -15.26 -5.05
C ALA A 360 4.87 -15.13 -3.60
N VAL A 361 5.81 -14.92 -2.70
CA VAL A 361 5.59 -14.76 -1.25
C VAL A 361 6.20 -13.44 -0.84
N ALA A 362 5.39 -12.51 -0.34
CA ALA A 362 5.85 -11.27 0.25
C ALA A 362 5.74 -11.35 1.77
N LEU A 363 6.86 -11.12 2.44
CA LEU A 363 6.98 -10.98 3.89
C LEU A 363 7.08 -9.49 4.17
N PHE A 364 6.01 -8.87 4.66
CA PHE A 364 5.87 -7.43 4.76
C PHE A 364 5.78 -6.98 6.23
N ASN A 365 6.59 -5.99 6.60
CA ASN A 365 6.65 -5.41 7.92
C ASN A 365 6.18 -3.96 7.89
N GLU A 366 5.03 -3.65 8.48
CA GLU A 366 4.52 -2.28 8.56
C GLU A 366 5.10 -1.48 9.75
N ASN A 367 5.87 -2.13 10.62
CA ASN A 367 6.35 -1.54 11.88
C ASN A 367 7.69 -0.79 11.75
N ASP A 368 7.98 0.04 12.75
CA ASP A 368 9.21 0.84 12.89
C ASP A 368 10.48 0.03 13.23
N VAL A 369 10.39 -1.28 13.42
CA VAL A 369 11.52 -2.14 13.83
C VAL A 369 11.66 -3.34 12.91
N PRO A 370 12.88 -3.83 12.64
CA PRO A 370 13.05 -5.05 11.87
C PRO A 370 12.39 -6.24 12.58
N ALA A 371 11.76 -7.11 11.80
CA ALA A 371 11.06 -8.27 12.32
C ALA A 371 11.40 -9.53 11.50
N ARG A 372 11.46 -10.67 12.17
CA ARG A 372 11.57 -11.96 11.48
C ARG A 372 10.18 -12.46 11.11
N ILE A 373 9.92 -12.53 9.82
CA ILE A 373 8.64 -13.01 9.29
C ILE A 373 8.87 -14.35 8.60
N SER A 374 8.00 -15.32 8.88
CA SER A 374 8.11 -16.67 8.33
C SER A 374 6.75 -17.21 7.88
N THR A 375 6.77 -18.02 6.83
CA THR A 375 5.70 -18.93 6.41
C THR A 375 6.34 -20.23 5.91
N SER A 376 5.54 -21.20 5.48
CA SER A 376 6.05 -22.43 4.86
C SER A 376 5.58 -22.55 3.41
N ALA A 377 6.32 -23.30 2.59
CA ALA A 377 5.91 -23.66 1.24
C ALA A 377 4.53 -24.35 1.23
N ALA A 378 4.22 -25.15 2.25
CA ALA A 378 2.92 -25.79 2.40
C ALA A 378 1.79 -24.78 2.67
N GLU A 379 2.00 -23.82 3.58
CA GLU A 379 1.04 -22.74 3.87
C GLU A 379 0.86 -21.80 2.67
N ALA A 380 1.93 -21.54 1.91
CA ALA A 380 1.88 -20.84 0.62
C ALA A 380 1.20 -21.67 -0.49
N GLY A 381 0.77 -22.90 -0.20
CA GLY A 381 0.02 -23.75 -1.11
C GLY A 381 0.85 -24.39 -2.22
N LEU A 382 2.15 -24.58 -2.03
CA LEU A 382 3.01 -25.36 -2.93
C LEU A 382 2.84 -26.88 -2.67
N PRO A 383 2.99 -27.72 -3.72
CA PRO A 383 3.00 -29.17 -3.53
C PRO A 383 4.23 -29.60 -2.73
N ARG A 384 4.13 -30.75 -2.05
CA ARG A 384 5.26 -31.35 -1.35
C ARG A 384 6.42 -31.60 -2.33
N SER A 385 7.60 -31.15 -1.94
CA SER A 385 8.85 -31.33 -2.68
C SER A 385 9.97 -31.78 -1.73
N THR A 386 11.05 -32.34 -2.27
CA THR A 386 12.27 -32.64 -1.51
C THR A 386 13.05 -31.38 -1.12
N GLY A 387 12.79 -30.25 -1.78
CA GLY A 387 13.37 -28.95 -1.51
C GLY A 387 12.70 -27.88 -2.37
N TYR A 388 12.90 -26.61 -2.00
CA TYR A 388 12.33 -25.47 -2.70
C TYR A 388 13.43 -24.48 -3.05
N ARG A 389 13.34 -23.83 -4.20
CA ARG A 389 14.14 -22.67 -4.57
C ARG A 389 13.42 -21.41 -4.11
N LEU A 390 14.14 -20.53 -3.43
CA LEU A 390 13.75 -19.19 -3.07
C LEU A 390 14.58 -18.23 -3.93
N ARG A 391 13.92 -17.56 -4.86
CA ARG A 391 14.51 -16.48 -5.66
C ARG A 391 14.12 -15.15 -5.02
N ASP A 392 15.08 -14.46 -4.42
CA ASP A 392 14.87 -13.08 -3.94
C ASP A 392 14.85 -12.15 -5.16
N VAL A 393 13.72 -11.49 -5.41
CA VAL A 393 13.52 -10.68 -6.62
C VAL A 393 14.21 -9.31 -6.57
N TRP A 394 14.61 -8.87 -5.37
CA TRP A 394 15.38 -7.63 -5.19
C TRP A 394 16.87 -7.91 -5.16
N ALA A 395 17.31 -8.88 -4.37
CA ALA A 395 18.73 -9.28 -4.31
C ALA A 395 19.18 -10.05 -5.55
N ARG A 396 18.24 -10.60 -6.34
CA ARG A 396 18.48 -11.42 -7.54
C ARG A 396 19.36 -12.64 -7.26
N THR A 397 19.13 -13.27 -6.11
CA THR A 397 19.87 -14.46 -5.66
C THR A 397 18.93 -15.63 -5.43
N ASP A 398 19.45 -16.83 -5.66
CA ASP A 398 18.76 -18.08 -5.39
C ASP A 398 19.34 -18.74 -4.14
N ALA A 399 18.47 -19.30 -3.33
CA ALA A 399 18.81 -20.19 -2.22
C ALA A 399 17.84 -21.38 -2.19
N HIS A 400 18.21 -22.47 -1.51
CA HIS A 400 17.29 -23.57 -1.23
C HIS A 400 16.76 -23.52 0.19
N SER A 401 15.51 -23.93 0.37
CA SER A 401 14.90 -24.17 1.67
C SER A 401 14.41 -25.62 1.81
N ALA A 402 14.40 -26.10 3.04
CA ALA A 402 13.76 -27.36 3.42
C ALA A 402 12.22 -27.28 3.47
N GLY A 403 11.65 -26.08 3.41
CA GLY A 403 10.21 -25.85 3.45
C GLY A 403 9.83 -24.48 4.00
N ASP A 404 10.68 -23.86 4.80
CA ASP A 404 10.43 -22.55 5.39
C ASP A 404 10.75 -21.41 4.41
N VAL A 405 9.90 -20.40 4.37
CA VAL A 405 10.12 -19.16 3.63
C VAL A 405 10.19 -18.06 4.67
N THR A 406 11.42 -17.67 5.00
CA THR A 406 11.70 -16.82 6.16
C THR A 406 12.71 -15.76 5.81
N ALA A 407 12.48 -14.54 6.30
CA ALA A 407 13.43 -13.45 6.22
C ALA A 407 13.38 -12.56 7.46
N TRP A 408 14.48 -11.86 7.71
CA TRP A 408 14.45 -10.64 8.50
C TRP A 408 14.07 -9.49 7.58
N VAL A 409 12.98 -8.82 7.91
CA VAL A 409 12.39 -7.77 7.10
C VAL A 409 12.66 -6.43 7.80
N PRO A 410 13.28 -5.44 7.12
CA PRO A 410 13.52 -4.11 7.68
C PRO A 410 12.24 -3.41 8.16
N PRO A 411 12.35 -2.35 8.98
CA PRO A 411 11.24 -1.43 9.21
C PRO A 411 10.64 -0.95 7.89
N HIS A 412 9.32 -0.97 7.78
CA HIS A 412 8.57 -0.58 6.57
C HIS A 412 9.00 -1.34 5.30
N GLY A 413 9.71 -2.46 5.47
CA GLY A 413 10.32 -3.25 4.41
C GLY A 413 9.42 -4.40 3.95
N ALA A 414 9.72 -4.91 2.76
CA ALA A 414 9.18 -6.18 2.28
C ALA A 414 10.28 -7.03 1.63
N VAL A 415 10.33 -8.31 2.01
CA VAL A 415 11.14 -9.31 1.30
C VAL A 415 10.22 -10.14 0.45
N VAL A 416 10.48 -10.16 -0.86
CA VAL A 416 9.65 -10.88 -1.84
C VAL A 416 10.44 -12.01 -2.48
N TYR A 417 9.90 -13.22 -2.36
CA TYR A 417 10.47 -14.42 -2.97
C TYR A 417 9.56 -14.96 -4.06
N ARG A 418 10.14 -15.38 -5.19
CA ARG A 418 9.53 -16.43 -6.02
C ARG A 418 9.97 -17.80 -5.52
N VAL A 419 9.00 -18.61 -5.12
CA VAL A 419 9.20 -19.92 -4.50
C VAL A 419 8.70 -21.02 -5.44
N THR A 420 9.56 -22.00 -5.73
CA THR A 420 9.26 -23.10 -6.65
C THR A 420 9.78 -24.44 -6.10
N PRO A 421 9.12 -25.58 -6.39
CA PRO A 421 9.68 -26.89 -6.12
C PRO A 421 11.00 -27.07 -6.89
N GLU A 422 12.06 -27.51 -6.21
CA GLU A 422 13.39 -27.65 -6.81
C GLU A 422 13.98 -29.02 -6.46
N PRO A 423 13.89 -30.03 -7.34
CA PRO A 423 14.49 -31.35 -7.11
C PRO A 423 16.02 -31.31 -7.07
N ALA A 424 16.66 -30.34 -7.74
CA ALA A 424 18.11 -30.18 -7.78
C ALA A 424 18.63 -29.17 -6.74
N TRP A 425 17.92 -29.06 -5.59
CA TRP A 425 18.17 -28.05 -4.56
C TRP A 425 19.58 -28.07 -3.99
N LEU A 426 20.29 -29.21 -4.05
CA LEU A 426 21.68 -29.38 -3.64
C LEU A 426 22.67 -28.46 -4.39
N LEU A 427 22.29 -27.91 -5.55
CA LEU A 427 23.11 -26.99 -6.34
C LEU A 427 23.01 -25.53 -5.88
N LEU A 428 22.08 -25.22 -4.97
CA LEU A 428 21.83 -23.87 -4.47
C LEU A 428 22.35 -23.71 -3.04
N PRO A 429 22.81 -22.52 -2.64
CA PRO A 429 23.16 -22.26 -1.25
C PRO A 429 21.96 -22.40 -0.32
N PRO A 430 22.14 -22.80 0.96
CA PRO A 430 21.06 -22.83 1.93
C PRO A 430 20.51 -21.41 2.15
N ALA A 431 19.19 -21.34 2.32
CA ALA A 431 18.49 -20.12 2.69
C ALA A 431 18.85 -19.77 4.13
N VAL A 432 19.56 -18.67 4.30
CA VAL A 432 20.00 -18.18 5.62
C VAL A 432 19.29 -16.87 5.88
N ASP A 433 18.65 -16.76 7.03
CA ASP A 433 18.09 -15.49 7.53
C ASP A 433 19.02 -14.93 8.62
N ALA A 434 19.30 -13.63 8.55
CA ALA A 434 20.16 -12.97 9.51
C ALA A 434 19.59 -11.60 9.84
N GLY A 435 19.54 -11.25 11.14
CA GLY A 435 18.98 -9.99 11.56
C GLY A 435 19.25 -9.68 13.02
N VAL A 436 18.81 -8.48 13.41
CA VAL A 436 19.04 -7.91 14.72
C VAL A 436 17.75 -7.27 15.20
N GLU A 437 17.30 -7.63 16.39
CA GLU A 437 16.07 -7.13 16.98
C GLU A 437 16.33 -6.46 18.34
N PRO A 438 15.67 -5.32 18.60
CA PRO A 438 15.66 -4.71 19.91
C PRO A 438 14.80 -5.53 20.88
N VAL A 439 15.10 -5.51 22.17
CA VAL A 439 14.11 -5.87 23.18
C VAL A 439 13.20 -4.67 23.40
N LEU A 440 11.96 -4.77 22.91
CA LEU A 440 10.98 -3.70 23.04
C LEU A 440 10.31 -3.68 24.41
N SER A 441 9.90 -2.49 24.85
CA SER A 441 9.07 -2.33 26.05
C SER A 441 7.64 -2.81 25.85
N ARG A 442 7.14 -2.72 24.61
CA ARG A 442 5.81 -3.14 24.15
C ARG A 442 5.80 -3.39 22.64
N PRO A 443 4.85 -4.17 22.08
CA PRO A 443 4.64 -4.26 20.64
C PRO A 443 4.47 -2.86 20.01
N GLY A 444 5.15 -2.65 18.88
CA GLY A 444 5.15 -1.38 18.16
C GLY A 444 5.89 -0.22 18.85
N ALA A 445 6.65 -0.46 19.92
CA ALA A 445 7.52 0.56 20.51
C ALA A 445 8.75 0.83 19.65
N LEU A 446 9.27 2.06 19.74
CA LEU A 446 10.58 2.37 19.17
C LEU A 446 11.70 1.64 19.93
N PRO A 447 12.82 1.32 19.25
CA PRO A 447 13.98 0.65 19.83
C PRO A 447 14.79 1.61 20.72
N LEU A 448 14.30 1.86 21.94
CA LEU A 448 14.93 2.82 22.85
C LEU A 448 16.19 2.24 23.51
N VAL A 449 17.29 2.99 23.46
CA VAL A 449 18.49 2.72 24.25
C VAL A 449 18.60 3.72 25.38
N ASP A 450 18.63 3.20 26.61
CA ASP A 450 18.73 4.03 27.80
C ASP A 450 20.16 4.60 27.93
N PRO A 451 20.32 5.93 28.07
CA PRO A 451 21.64 6.53 28.26
C PRO A 451 22.37 6.08 29.53
N ASP A 452 21.65 5.65 30.58
CA ASP A 452 22.24 5.33 31.88
C ASP A 452 22.18 3.84 32.24
N ALA A 453 21.43 3.05 31.48
CA ALA A 453 21.25 1.63 31.72
C ALA A 453 21.55 0.80 30.46
N PRO A 454 22.16 -0.39 30.59
CA PRO A 454 22.35 -1.26 29.43
C PRO A 454 21.00 -1.66 28.83
N SER A 455 20.83 -1.45 27.53
CA SER A 455 19.73 -2.01 26.75
C SER A 455 20.14 -3.36 26.15
N LEU A 456 19.15 -4.21 25.87
CA LEU A 456 19.38 -5.52 25.27
C LEU A 456 18.96 -5.52 23.80
N VAL A 457 19.81 -6.12 22.97
CA VAL A 457 19.58 -6.36 21.54
C VAL A 457 19.93 -7.80 21.25
N THR A 458 19.15 -8.50 20.42
CA THR A 458 19.45 -9.89 20.03
C THR A 458 19.77 -9.95 18.55
N THR A 459 20.92 -10.54 18.22
CA THR A 459 21.25 -10.90 16.84
C THR A 459 20.91 -12.36 16.61
N SER A 460 20.38 -12.69 15.44
CA SER A 460 20.00 -14.04 15.05
C SER A 460 20.58 -14.41 13.69
N LEU A 461 21.10 -15.63 13.59
CA LEU A 461 21.45 -16.28 12.32
C LEU A 461 20.76 -17.64 12.24
N GLY A 462 19.84 -17.80 11.30
CA GLY A 462 19.10 -19.05 11.05
C GLY A 462 19.49 -19.71 9.74
N ASP A 463 19.49 -21.05 9.73
CA ASP A 463 19.63 -21.85 8.51
C ASP A 463 18.30 -22.55 8.22
N ASN A 464 17.63 -22.14 7.14
CA ASN A 464 16.36 -22.72 6.68
C ASN A 464 16.57 -23.74 5.55
N GLY A 465 17.82 -24.00 5.16
CA GLY A 465 18.17 -25.00 4.15
C GLY A 465 18.24 -26.41 4.71
N TRP A 466 18.52 -27.37 3.83
CA TRP A 466 18.86 -28.74 4.21
C TRP A 466 20.35 -28.90 4.52
N LEU A 467 21.20 -28.12 3.84
CA LEU A 467 22.65 -28.21 4.00
C LEU A 467 23.09 -27.33 5.17
N PRO A 468 23.80 -27.88 6.17
CA PRO A 468 24.24 -27.10 7.31
C PRO A 468 25.26 -26.04 6.89
N VAL A 469 25.15 -24.85 7.46
CA VAL A 469 26.22 -23.84 7.39
C VAL A 469 27.29 -24.10 8.46
N LEU A 470 28.55 -23.88 8.10
CA LEU A 470 29.69 -24.17 8.98
C LEU A 470 30.34 -22.89 9.50
N GLY A 471 30.91 -22.97 10.70
CA GLY A 471 31.68 -21.88 11.29
C GLY A 471 30.89 -20.58 11.42
N ALA A 472 29.59 -20.66 11.68
CA ALA A 472 28.69 -19.54 11.91
C ALA A 472 29.24 -18.66 13.06
N ARG A 473 29.31 -17.36 12.83
CA ARG A 473 29.76 -16.35 13.79
C ARG A 473 28.90 -15.11 13.68
N VAL A 474 28.69 -14.47 14.81
CA VAL A 474 28.00 -13.18 14.90
C VAL A 474 28.81 -12.19 15.74
N ASP A 475 28.79 -10.94 15.31
CA ASP A 475 29.29 -9.79 16.05
C ASP A 475 28.30 -8.62 15.97
N LEU A 476 28.44 -7.65 16.87
CA LEU A 476 27.62 -6.44 16.88
C LEU A 476 28.52 -5.21 17.02
N GLU A 477 28.50 -4.37 15.99
CA GLU A 477 29.20 -3.10 15.95
C GLU A 477 28.26 -1.95 16.35
N ALA A 478 28.81 -0.99 17.09
CA ALA A 478 28.11 0.21 17.54
C ALA A 478 28.99 1.45 17.29
N PRO A 479 28.43 2.67 17.33
CA PRO A 479 29.20 3.89 17.14
C PRO A 479 30.35 4.02 18.15
N ALA A 480 31.35 4.82 17.80
CA ALA A 480 32.52 5.02 18.65
C ALA A 480 32.13 5.45 20.08
N GLY A 481 32.75 4.81 21.08
CA GLY A 481 32.51 5.09 22.50
C GLY A 481 31.38 4.27 23.14
N TRP A 482 30.55 3.58 22.36
CA TRP A 482 29.55 2.66 22.87
C TRP A 482 30.21 1.38 23.40
N ARG A 483 29.65 0.83 24.48
CA ARG A 483 30.05 -0.47 25.03
C ARG A 483 29.05 -1.54 24.59
N VAL A 484 29.55 -2.56 23.90
CA VAL A 484 28.78 -3.72 23.45
C VAL A 484 29.36 -4.99 24.08
N ARG A 485 28.53 -5.79 24.76
CA ARG A 485 28.97 -7.03 25.43
C ARG A 485 28.03 -8.19 25.13
N PRO A 486 28.54 -9.33 24.61
CA PRO A 486 27.70 -10.50 24.37
C PRO A 486 27.30 -11.18 25.68
N ARG A 487 26.03 -11.58 25.75
CA ARG A 487 25.44 -12.49 26.73
C ARG A 487 25.07 -13.80 26.03
N GLY A 488 26.07 -14.61 25.70
CA GLY A 488 25.83 -15.90 25.04
C GLY A 488 26.96 -16.37 24.13
N GLN A 489 26.69 -17.46 23.41
CA GLN A 489 27.62 -17.98 22.41
C GLN A 489 27.53 -17.14 21.14
N ARG A 490 28.68 -16.66 20.65
CA ARG A 490 28.78 -15.88 19.40
C ARG A 490 29.12 -16.70 18.16
N ALA A 491 29.33 -18.00 18.34
CA ALA A 491 29.80 -18.86 17.27
C ALA A 491 29.30 -20.28 17.43
N ARG A 492 29.02 -20.93 16.30
CA ARG A 492 28.64 -22.34 16.22
C ARG A 492 29.41 -23.01 15.09
N SER A 493 30.03 -24.15 15.37
CA SER A 493 30.86 -24.85 14.38
C SER A 493 30.03 -25.46 13.25
N VAL A 494 28.84 -25.98 13.59
CA VAL A 494 27.86 -26.52 12.66
C VAL A 494 26.50 -25.99 13.08
N LEU A 495 25.84 -25.25 12.20
CA LEU A 495 24.45 -24.83 12.34
C LEU A 495 23.64 -25.69 11.36
N ALA A 496 22.77 -26.55 11.88
CA ALA A 496 21.98 -27.46 11.04
C ALA A 496 20.73 -26.74 10.48
N GLY A 497 20.15 -27.31 9.42
CA GLY A 497 18.86 -26.84 8.91
C GLY A 497 17.77 -26.87 9.99
N GLY A 498 17.05 -25.77 10.12
CA GLY A 498 16.06 -25.50 11.17
C GLY A 498 16.63 -24.92 12.47
N ASP A 499 17.96 -24.90 12.64
CA ASP A 499 18.60 -24.34 13.83
C ASP A 499 18.93 -22.85 13.69
N ARG A 500 19.15 -22.20 14.84
CA ARG A 500 19.57 -20.81 14.95
C ARG A 500 20.78 -20.61 15.86
N LEU A 501 21.51 -19.53 15.63
CA LEU A 501 22.50 -18.95 16.53
C LEU A 501 22.00 -17.57 16.96
N ASP A 502 21.37 -17.52 18.13
CA ASP A 502 20.93 -16.27 18.76
C ASP A 502 21.99 -15.80 19.78
N THR A 503 22.30 -14.51 19.76
CA THR A 503 23.17 -13.87 20.75
C THR A 503 22.54 -12.58 21.23
N THR A 504 22.27 -12.49 22.52
CA THR A 504 21.86 -11.24 23.15
C THR A 504 23.09 -10.40 23.51
N TRP A 505 22.98 -9.09 23.35
CA TRP A 505 24.03 -8.11 23.59
C TRP A 505 23.55 -7.06 24.58
N GLU A 506 24.37 -6.74 25.57
CA GLU A 506 24.23 -5.49 26.32
C GLU A 506 24.83 -4.36 25.49
N VAL A 507 24.04 -3.33 25.24
CA VAL A 507 24.44 -2.12 24.53
C VAL A 507 24.29 -0.95 25.50
N LEU A 508 25.38 -0.23 25.73
CA LEU A 508 25.41 0.92 26.63
C LEU A 508 26.12 2.11 25.95
N PRO A 509 25.40 3.21 25.66
CA PRO A 509 25.99 4.40 25.08
C PRO A 509 26.99 5.07 26.04
N PRO A 510 27.90 5.92 25.54
CA PRO A 510 28.75 6.74 26.39
C PRO A 510 27.91 7.76 27.19
N ALA A 511 28.39 8.12 28.38
CA ALA A 511 27.75 9.14 29.20
C ALA A 511 27.75 10.51 28.49
N GLY A 512 26.64 11.24 28.56
CA GLY A 512 26.50 12.55 27.92
C GLY A 512 26.35 12.49 26.40
N LEU A 513 26.02 11.33 25.83
CA LEU A 513 25.66 11.22 24.43
C LEU A 513 24.41 12.06 24.13
N GLU A 514 24.45 12.82 23.04
CA GLU A 514 23.30 13.59 22.59
C GLU A 514 22.12 12.68 22.21
N PRO A 515 20.88 13.04 22.55
CA PRO A 515 19.69 12.35 22.05
C PRO A 515 19.68 12.28 20.52
N GLY A 516 19.15 11.20 19.97
CA GLY A 516 19.07 11.03 18.52
C GLY A 516 18.97 9.56 18.09
N ARG A 517 19.00 9.36 16.79
CA ARG A 517 19.00 8.05 16.14
C ARG A 517 20.44 7.60 15.90
N TYR A 518 20.75 6.36 16.28
CA TYR A 518 22.07 5.74 16.15
C TYR A 518 21.95 4.38 15.50
N ARG A 519 22.95 3.98 14.72
CA ARG A 519 22.95 2.70 14.02
C ARG A 519 23.81 1.68 14.74
N LEU A 520 23.25 0.50 14.99
CA LEU A 520 23.97 -0.71 15.36
C LEU A 520 24.04 -1.61 14.12
N THR A 521 25.20 -2.21 13.85
CA THR A 521 25.39 -3.10 12.70
C THR A 521 25.76 -4.49 13.18
N ALA A 522 24.86 -5.44 12.98
CA ALA A 522 25.12 -6.85 13.22
C ALA A 522 25.88 -7.44 12.04
N LEU A 523 26.96 -8.15 12.32
CA LEU A 523 27.82 -8.79 11.34
C LEU A 523 27.74 -10.31 11.49
N PHE A 524 27.47 -10.99 10.38
CA PHE A 524 27.36 -12.44 10.35
C PHE A 524 28.37 -13.01 9.35
N ALA A 525 29.05 -14.08 9.74
CA ALA A 525 29.97 -14.81 8.88
C ALA A 525 29.73 -16.31 8.99
N TYR A 526 29.70 -17.00 7.86
CA TYR A 526 29.53 -18.44 7.80
C TYR A 526 30.12 -19.01 6.51
N LEU A 527 30.28 -20.33 6.45
CA LEU A 527 30.80 -21.05 5.29
C LEU A 527 29.69 -21.88 4.63
N TYR A 528 29.57 -21.72 3.32
CA TYR A 528 28.87 -22.64 2.43
C TYR A 528 29.62 -22.66 1.09
N GLY A 529 30.42 -23.70 0.85
CA GLY A 529 31.41 -23.73 -0.23
C GLY A 529 32.57 -22.74 0.02
N TRP A 530 32.26 -21.44 -0.04
CA TRP A 530 33.14 -20.31 0.27
C TRP A 530 32.64 -19.53 1.49
N GLY A 531 33.46 -18.59 1.96
CA GLY A 531 33.06 -17.69 3.06
C GLY A 531 32.02 -16.66 2.61
N ARG A 532 30.90 -16.62 3.33
CA ARG A 532 29.86 -15.61 3.17
C ARG A 532 29.89 -14.65 4.36
N ARG A 533 29.57 -13.40 4.08
CA ARG A 533 29.33 -12.36 5.07
C ARG A 533 28.03 -11.66 4.72
N VAL A 534 27.21 -11.43 5.73
CA VAL A 534 25.99 -10.63 5.63
C VAL A 534 25.95 -9.71 6.83
N SER A 535 25.27 -8.58 6.69
CA SER A 535 25.08 -7.61 7.76
C SER A 535 23.62 -7.22 7.86
N ALA A 536 23.20 -6.83 9.04
CA ALA A 536 21.89 -6.26 9.29
C ALA A 536 22.04 -5.03 10.18
N ASP A 537 21.33 -3.95 9.84
CA ASP A 537 21.35 -2.72 10.61
C ASP A 537 20.11 -2.65 11.51
N LEU A 538 20.30 -2.15 12.73
CA LEU A 538 19.23 -1.73 13.63
C LEU A 538 19.46 -0.26 13.99
N GLU A 539 18.51 0.59 13.63
CA GLU A 539 18.47 1.93 14.17
C GLU A 539 17.90 1.88 15.59
N VAL A 540 18.57 2.54 16.53
CA VAL A 540 18.14 2.69 17.92
C VAL A 540 17.98 4.17 18.24
N VAL A 541 17.02 4.49 19.11
CA VAL A 541 16.76 5.85 19.55
C VAL A 541 17.32 6.03 20.95
N VAL A 542 18.23 6.99 21.12
CA VAL A 542 18.61 7.52 22.42
C VAL A 542 17.67 8.69 22.70
N PRO A 543 16.70 8.53 23.63
CA PRO A 543 15.60 9.49 23.76
C PRO A 543 16.06 10.79 24.45
N HIS A 544 15.35 11.88 24.15
CA HIS A 544 15.44 13.09 24.96
C HIS A 544 14.77 12.86 26.31
N ARG A 545 15.32 13.43 27.38
CA ARG A 545 14.72 13.33 28.71
C ARG A 545 13.97 14.60 29.05
N LEU A 546 12.75 14.44 29.52
CA LEU A 546 12.03 15.55 30.12
C LEU A 546 12.80 16.08 31.35
N PRO A 547 12.84 17.40 31.55
CA PRO A 547 13.48 18.01 32.71
C PRO A 547 12.71 17.66 33.99
N SER A 548 13.42 17.63 35.13
CA SER A 548 12.77 17.53 36.45
C SER A 548 11.89 18.75 36.71
N GLY A 549 10.79 18.56 37.43
CA GLY A 549 9.74 19.54 37.66
C GLY A 549 8.60 19.46 36.64
N THR A 550 7.78 20.49 36.59
CA THR A 550 6.67 20.61 35.63
C THR A 550 7.14 21.36 34.39
N SER A 551 6.91 20.78 33.20
CA SER A 551 7.29 21.36 31.91
C SER A 551 6.15 21.19 30.89
N TYR A 552 6.08 22.10 29.91
CA TYR A 552 5.18 21.96 28.78
C TYR A 552 5.70 20.89 27.83
N LEU A 553 4.83 19.98 27.38
CA LEU A 553 5.23 18.97 26.41
C LEU A 553 5.39 19.54 25.00
N SER A 554 4.77 20.68 24.70
CA SER A 554 4.97 21.41 23.44
C SER A 554 6.38 22.01 23.32
N ASP A 555 7.12 22.18 24.44
CA ASP A 555 8.53 22.59 24.45
C ASP A 555 9.50 21.41 24.36
N ALA A 556 9.00 20.18 24.42
CA ALA A 556 9.81 18.97 24.47
C ALA A 556 9.77 18.21 23.13
N PRO A 557 10.89 17.65 22.66
CA PRO A 557 10.88 16.77 21.50
C PRO A 557 10.16 15.46 21.86
N TRP A 558 9.19 15.07 21.03
CA TRP A 558 8.56 13.75 21.08
C TRP A 558 9.46 12.70 20.42
N LEU A 559 9.21 11.42 20.73
CA LEU A 559 9.85 10.27 20.11
C LEU A 559 9.33 10.01 18.70
N ARG A 560 8.01 10.09 18.54
CA ARG A 560 7.29 10.01 17.26
C ARG A 560 5.92 10.67 17.39
N ALA A 561 5.39 11.08 16.25
CA ALA A 561 4.03 11.58 16.13
C ALA A 561 3.39 11.04 14.84
N SER A 562 2.10 10.77 14.87
CA SER A 562 1.26 10.50 13.70
C SER A 562 -0.01 11.34 13.82
N ASN A 563 -0.59 11.67 12.67
CA ASN A 563 -1.73 12.59 12.61
C ASN A 563 -2.59 12.27 11.38
N GLY A 564 -3.91 12.37 11.51
CA GLY A 564 -4.83 11.95 10.44
C GLY A 564 -4.76 12.83 9.20
N PHE A 565 -4.58 14.14 9.41
CA PHE A 565 -4.45 15.13 8.35
C PHE A 565 -3.50 16.25 8.77
N GLY A 566 -2.59 16.65 7.89
CA GLY A 566 -1.51 17.59 8.21
C GLY A 566 -0.58 17.12 9.32
N PRO A 567 0.46 17.91 9.66
CA PRO A 567 1.35 17.61 10.77
C PRO A 567 0.70 17.89 12.14
N VAL A 568 1.31 17.34 13.20
CA VAL A 568 1.03 17.77 14.57
C VAL A 568 1.63 19.16 14.78
N GLU A 569 0.83 20.09 15.27
CA GLU A 569 1.20 21.49 15.41
C GLU A 569 1.59 21.84 16.84
N VAL A 570 2.61 22.68 16.98
CA VAL A 570 3.15 23.12 18.27
C VAL A 570 2.60 24.49 18.60
N ASP A 571 1.91 24.60 19.73
CA ASP A 571 1.29 25.83 20.24
C ASP A 571 0.28 26.50 19.29
N THR A 572 -0.18 25.78 18.27
CA THR A 572 -1.17 26.19 17.26
C THR A 572 -2.10 25.00 16.93
N SER A 573 -3.31 25.30 16.45
CA SER A 573 -4.29 24.29 15.99
C SER A 573 -3.74 23.55 14.76
N ASN A 574 -4.31 22.40 14.41
CA ASN A 574 -3.94 21.76 13.15
C ASN A 574 -4.43 22.60 11.95
N GLY A 575 -3.53 23.05 11.06
CA GLY A 575 -3.89 23.86 9.88
C GLY A 575 -3.88 23.09 8.56
N GLU A 576 -3.85 21.74 8.64
CA GLU A 576 -4.02 20.79 7.54
C GLU A 576 -2.85 20.61 6.55
N ALA A 577 -2.17 21.68 6.12
CA ALA A 577 -1.27 21.60 4.98
C ALA A 577 0.20 21.46 5.38
N GLU A 578 0.74 22.44 6.09
CA GLU A 578 2.18 22.61 6.35
C GLU A 578 2.43 22.94 7.81
N ALA A 579 3.57 22.49 8.34
CA ALA A 579 3.91 22.78 9.73
C ALA A 579 3.91 24.30 10.03
N GLY A 580 3.13 24.71 11.02
CA GLY A 580 2.98 26.08 11.48
C GLY A 580 1.97 26.92 10.70
N ASP A 581 1.08 26.31 9.93
CA ASP A 581 -0.04 26.99 9.26
C ASP A 581 -1.30 27.12 10.13
N GLY A 582 -1.29 26.47 11.30
CA GLY A 582 -2.34 26.48 12.30
C GLY A 582 -2.69 27.85 12.90
N GLY A 583 -3.94 27.97 13.33
CA GLY A 583 -4.45 29.09 14.13
C GLY A 583 -4.10 28.97 15.62
N PRO A 584 -4.58 29.90 16.47
CA PRO A 584 -4.46 29.76 17.92
C PRO A 584 -5.29 28.59 18.45
N LEU A 585 -4.73 27.79 19.36
CA LEU A 585 -5.45 26.73 20.09
C LEU A 585 -6.66 27.30 20.83
N THR A 586 -7.87 27.03 20.34
CA THR A 586 -9.09 27.65 20.85
C THR A 586 -10.20 26.63 21.00
N VAL A 587 -10.66 26.41 22.23
CA VAL A 587 -11.75 25.48 22.54
C VAL A 587 -12.92 26.25 23.16
N ASN A 588 -14.05 26.27 22.46
CA ASN A 588 -15.29 26.95 22.84
C ASN A 588 -15.06 28.40 23.33
N GLY A 589 -14.26 29.15 22.57
CA GLY A 589 -13.90 30.55 22.83
C GLY A 589 -12.81 30.77 23.88
N ARG A 590 -12.25 29.71 24.49
CA ARG A 590 -11.09 29.82 25.39
C ARG A 590 -9.81 29.57 24.61
N VAL A 591 -8.95 30.59 24.54
CA VAL A 591 -7.64 30.53 23.89
C VAL A 591 -6.57 30.02 24.86
N PHE A 592 -5.68 29.18 24.37
CA PHE A 592 -4.52 28.67 25.10
C PHE A 592 -3.22 29.00 24.39
N GLU A 593 -2.18 29.37 25.14
CA GLU A 593 -0.88 29.76 24.58
C GLU A 593 0.04 28.57 24.30
N LYS A 594 -0.17 27.44 24.98
CA LYS A 594 0.71 26.28 24.95
C LYS A 594 -0.09 25.02 24.73
N GLY A 595 0.39 24.13 23.87
CA GLY A 595 -0.28 22.87 23.58
C GLY A 595 0.12 22.23 22.28
N LEU A 596 -0.65 21.24 21.85
CA LEU A 596 -0.50 20.58 20.55
C LEU A 596 -1.83 20.55 19.81
N GLY A 597 -1.84 21.00 18.55
CA GLY A 597 -2.96 20.86 17.63
C GLY A 597 -2.82 19.59 16.79
N VAL A 598 -3.87 18.79 16.70
CA VAL A 598 -3.86 17.50 16.00
C VAL A 598 -5.15 17.28 15.20
N HIS A 599 -5.11 16.33 14.28
CA HIS A 599 -6.28 15.83 13.55
C HIS A 599 -6.48 14.34 13.83
N ALA A 600 -7.68 13.91 14.23
CA ALA A 600 -7.93 12.50 14.52
C ALA A 600 -7.89 11.62 13.24
N PRO A 601 -7.43 10.37 13.32
CA PRO A 601 -6.71 9.78 14.45
C PRO A 601 -5.30 10.36 14.58
N SER A 602 -4.86 10.64 15.81
CA SER A 602 -3.49 11.10 16.08
C SER A 602 -2.85 10.38 17.26
N SER A 603 -1.52 10.39 17.29
CA SER A 603 -0.72 9.83 18.37
C SER A 603 0.60 10.56 18.52
N VAL A 604 0.89 11.13 19.69
CA VAL A 604 2.18 11.76 20.02
C VAL A 604 2.81 11.04 21.21
N GLU A 605 4.05 10.55 21.06
CA GLU A 605 4.70 9.71 22.08
C GLU A 605 5.94 10.38 22.68
N TYR A 606 6.03 10.44 24.00
CA TYR A 606 7.15 11.02 24.76
C TYR A 606 7.87 9.96 25.60
N PHE A 607 9.19 10.15 25.80
CA PHE A 607 9.96 9.35 26.74
C PHE A 607 9.95 9.96 28.14
N THR A 608 9.42 9.21 29.10
CA THR A 608 9.40 9.59 30.53
C THR A 608 10.45 8.85 31.34
N GLY A 609 10.95 7.70 30.84
CA GLY A 609 12.01 6.93 31.48
C GLY A 609 11.69 6.47 32.91
N GLY A 610 10.41 6.37 33.27
CA GLY A 610 9.95 6.04 34.63
C GLY A 610 10.02 7.19 35.64
N ARG A 611 10.39 8.41 35.21
CA ARG A 611 10.64 9.55 36.10
C ARG A 611 9.46 10.50 36.25
N CYS A 612 8.47 10.41 35.36
CA CYS A 612 7.31 11.30 35.41
C CYS A 612 6.19 10.68 36.23
N THR A 613 5.47 11.52 36.98
CA THR A 613 4.39 11.12 37.88
C THR A 613 3.02 11.52 37.33
N SER A 614 2.93 12.64 36.61
CA SER A 614 1.68 13.07 35.99
C SER A 614 1.85 13.71 34.62
N VAL A 615 0.79 13.56 33.81
CA VAL A 615 0.54 14.36 32.60
C VAL A 615 -0.84 15.00 32.73
N SER A 616 -0.96 16.28 32.39
CA SER A 616 -2.21 17.03 32.47
C SER A 616 -2.41 17.94 31.27
N ALA A 617 -3.65 18.10 30.81
CA ALA A 617 -4.03 19.05 29.76
C ALA A 617 -5.51 19.45 29.90
N PHE A 618 -5.88 20.58 29.32
CA PHE A 618 -7.25 20.81 28.88
C PHE A 618 -7.40 20.26 27.46
N VAL A 619 -8.51 19.60 27.14
CA VAL A 619 -8.71 18.98 25.82
C VAL A 619 -10.07 19.34 25.24
N GLY A 620 -10.15 19.45 23.91
CA GLY A 620 -11.39 19.73 23.19
C GLY A 620 -11.21 19.81 21.67
N VAL A 621 -12.32 20.00 20.94
CA VAL A 621 -12.29 20.23 19.49
C VAL A 621 -12.00 21.72 19.25
N ASP A 622 -11.13 22.03 18.31
CA ASP A 622 -10.73 23.40 17.98
C ASP A 622 -11.84 24.18 17.24
N ASP A 623 -11.94 25.47 17.55
CA ASP A 623 -12.97 26.39 17.04
C ASP A 623 -12.84 26.72 15.53
N GLU A 624 -11.70 26.44 14.89
CA GLU A 624 -11.49 26.67 13.46
C GLU A 624 -12.47 25.88 12.60
N LYS A 625 -12.95 24.73 13.10
CA LYS A 625 -13.90 23.89 12.37
C LYS A 625 -15.35 24.21 12.76
N PRO A 626 -16.13 24.86 11.86
CA PRO A 626 -17.54 25.15 12.13
C PRO A 626 -18.46 23.92 11.99
N ALA A 627 -17.94 22.81 11.45
CA ALA A 627 -18.65 21.55 11.29
C ALA A 627 -18.65 20.73 12.60
N ALA A 628 -19.52 19.71 12.69
CA ALA A 628 -19.67 18.91 13.90
C ALA A 628 -18.60 17.79 13.99
N GLY A 629 -17.33 18.18 14.13
CA GLY A 629 -16.26 17.25 14.46
C GLY A 629 -16.45 16.66 15.85
N SER A 630 -15.96 15.44 16.06
CA SER A 630 -15.97 14.81 17.38
C SER A 630 -14.78 13.90 17.62
N VAL A 631 -14.16 14.05 18.78
CA VAL A 631 -12.93 13.35 19.11
C VAL A 631 -12.95 12.75 20.52
N VAL A 632 -12.10 11.77 20.78
CA VAL A 632 -11.81 11.24 22.12
C VAL A 632 -10.32 11.37 22.40
N PHE A 633 -9.97 12.02 23.50
CA PHE A 633 -8.59 12.15 23.96
C PHE A 633 -8.27 11.04 24.96
N GLN A 634 -7.11 10.41 24.79
CA GLN A 634 -6.64 9.33 25.65
C GLN A 634 -5.17 9.53 26.01
N VAL A 635 -4.82 9.22 27.26
CA VAL A 635 -3.42 9.14 27.70
C VAL A 635 -3.10 7.68 27.99
N TRP A 636 -2.03 7.18 27.37
CA TRP A 636 -1.52 5.83 27.55
C TRP A 636 -0.15 5.89 28.22
N ALA A 637 0.01 5.16 29.32
CA ALA A 637 1.25 4.96 30.04
C ALA A 637 1.78 3.55 29.70
N ASP A 638 2.81 3.48 28.86
CA ASP A 638 3.22 2.27 28.15
C ASP A 638 2.03 1.62 27.42
N GLU A 639 1.60 0.41 27.80
CA GLU A 639 0.44 -0.28 27.19
C GLU A 639 -0.89 0.02 27.88
N ARG A 640 -0.89 0.76 28.99
CA ARG A 640 -2.07 0.97 29.82
C ARG A 640 -2.72 2.31 29.51
N LYS A 641 -3.99 2.32 29.10
CA LYS A 641 -4.79 3.55 29.08
C LYS A 641 -5.02 4.03 30.51
N VAL A 642 -4.58 5.25 30.81
CA VAL A 642 -4.61 5.84 32.16
C VAL A 642 -5.56 7.03 32.28
N ALA A 643 -5.94 7.64 31.18
CA ALA A 643 -6.98 8.68 31.13
C ALA A 643 -7.72 8.65 29.79
N ASP A 644 -8.98 9.09 29.80
CA ASP A 644 -9.90 9.13 28.66
C ASP A 644 -10.91 10.28 28.88
N SER A 645 -11.11 11.14 27.89
CA SER A 645 -12.04 12.28 27.99
C SER A 645 -13.51 11.89 27.78
N GLY A 646 -13.79 10.73 27.19
CA GLY A 646 -15.03 10.49 26.45
C GLY A 646 -15.09 11.29 25.15
N ALA A 647 -16.18 11.14 24.40
CA ALA A 647 -16.41 11.89 23.16
C ALA A 647 -16.69 13.37 23.47
N LEU A 648 -15.94 14.25 22.80
CA LEU A 648 -16.10 15.71 22.84
C LEU A 648 -16.45 16.22 21.45
N THR A 649 -17.21 17.30 21.38
CA THR A 649 -17.66 17.96 20.16
C THR A 649 -17.29 19.44 20.17
N THR A 650 -17.46 20.12 19.03
CA THR A 650 -17.29 21.59 18.92
C THR A 650 -18.21 22.43 19.83
N ARG A 651 -19.14 21.81 20.56
CA ARG A 651 -20.03 22.51 21.51
C ARG A 651 -19.62 22.36 22.97
N ASP A 652 -18.68 21.47 23.26
CA ASP A 652 -18.28 21.15 24.62
C ASP A 652 -17.19 22.12 25.11
N ASP A 653 -17.24 22.45 26.40
CA ASP A 653 -16.16 23.21 27.04
C ASP A 653 -14.88 22.37 27.13
N ALA A 654 -13.72 23.04 27.17
CA ALA A 654 -12.44 22.37 27.38
C ALA A 654 -12.44 21.54 28.68
N VAL A 655 -12.18 20.24 28.57
CA VAL A 655 -12.20 19.29 29.69
C VAL A 655 -10.79 19.11 30.25
N GLU A 656 -10.63 19.22 31.57
CA GLU A 656 -9.36 18.91 32.21
C GLU A 656 -9.14 17.39 32.29
N LEU A 657 -8.03 16.92 31.71
CA LEU A 657 -7.60 15.55 31.73
C LEU A 657 -6.29 15.46 32.53
N VAL A 658 -6.28 14.64 33.59
CA VAL A 658 -5.10 14.39 34.43
C VAL A 658 -4.84 12.90 34.50
N ALA A 659 -3.61 12.48 34.18
CA ALA A 659 -3.19 11.10 34.10
C ALA A 659 -2.02 10.82 35.06
N ASP A 660 -2.12 9.73 35.85
CA ASP A 660 -1.00 9.18 36.60
C ASP A 660 -0.16 8.27 35.68
N VAL A 661 1.08 8.69 35.45
CA VAL A 661 2.04 8.02 34.56
C VAL A 661 3.24 7.46 35.33
N THR A 662 3.14 7.36 36.65
CA THR A 662 4.22 6.91 37.53
C THR A 662 4.79 5.57 37.09
N GLY A 663 6.12 5.53 36.93
CA GLY A 663 6.86 4.33 36.55
C GLY A 663 6.80 3.97 35.06
N ALA A 664 6.01 4.69 34.25
CA ALA A 664 5.92 4.44 32.82
C ALA A 664 7.20 4.87 32.11
N ARG A 665 7.68 4.05 31.16
CA ARG A 665 8.85 4.42 30.32
C ARG A 665 8.48 5.39 29.21
N THR A 666 7.26 5.25 28.69
CA THR A 666 6.71 6.06 27.60
C THR A 666 5.30 6.54 27.95
N VAL A 667 4.95 7.73 27.45
CA VAL A 667 3.59 8.26 27.49
C VAL A 667 3.15 8.60 26.08
N ARG A 668 1.97 8.14 25.68
CA ARG A 668 1.38 8.42 24.38
C ARG A 668 0.05 9.16 24.54
N LEU A 669 -0.05 10.29 23.86
CA LEU A 669 -1.22 11.13 23.74
C LEU A 669 -1.95 10.70 22.47
N VAL A 670 -3.18 10.21 22.57
CA VAL A 670 -3.93 9.66 21.44
C VAL A 670 -5.24 10.41 21.27
N VAL A 671 -5.58 10.75 20.04
CA VAL A 671 -6.91 11.29 19.68
C VAL A 671 -7.57 10.34 18.67
N THR A 672 -8.81 9.94 18.90
CA THR A 672 -9.60 9.09 17.98
C THR A 672 -10.86 9.80 17.51
N ASP A 673 -11.42 9.40 16.37
CA ASP A 673 -12.55 10.03 15.64
C ASP A 673 -13.95 9.87 16.29
N ALA A 674 -14.01 9.44 17.56
CA ALA A 674 -15.25 9.12 18.28
C ALA A 674 -16.27 8.20 17.55
N GLY A 675 -15.88 7.55 16.44
CA GLY A 675 -16.70 6.61 15.66
C GLY A 675 -17.68 7.23 14.65
N ASN A 676 -17.58 8.52 14.29
CA ASN A 676 -18.41 9.13 13.24
C ASN A 676 -17.64 9.50 11.95
N GLY A 677 -16.41 9.02 11.80
CA GLY A 677 -15.51 9.42 10.71
C GLY A 677 -14.67 10.63 11.09
N VAL A 678 -13.67 10.96 10.27
CA VAL A 678 -12.59 11.90 10.62
C VAL A 678 -12.86 13.35 10.21
N ASP A 679 -14.02 13.65 9.64
CA ASP A 679 -14.30 14.96 9.06
C ASP A 679 -14.31 16.06 10.13
N SER A 680 -13.42 17.05 9.99
CA SER A 680 -13.31 18.20 10.91
C SER A 680 -12.88 17.85 12.34
N ASP A 681 -12.19 16.73 12.53
CA ASP A 681 -11.73 16.24 13.83
C ASP A 681 -10.41 16.89 14.28
N HIS A 682 -10.39 18.22 14.27
CA HIS A 682 -9.27 19.01 14.79
C HIS A 682 -9.36 19.06 16.31
N GLY A 683 -8.45 18.38 17.00
CA GLY A 683 -8.41 18.31 18.45
C GLY A 683 -7.21 19.04 19.02
N ASP A 684 -7.40 19.69 20.18
CA ASP A 684 -6.35 20.43 20.87
C ASP A 684 -6.00 19.80 22.22
N TRP A 685 -4.70 19.58 22.43
CA TRP A 685 -4.10 19.33 23.75
C TRP A 685 -3.62 20.66 24.35
N CYS A 686 -4.49 21.37 25.04
CA CYS A 686 -4.24 22.69 25.62
C CYS A 686 -3.57 22.65 27.00
N ASP A 687 -2.69 23.62 27.29
CA ASP A 687 -1.93 23.74 28.55
C ASP A 687 -1.22 22.42 28.94
N LEU A 688 -0.79 21.65 27.94
CA LEU A 688 -0.29 20.28 28.06
C LEU A 688 1.05 20.24 28.82
N LYS A 689 1.06 19.59 29.99
CA LYS A 689 2.18 19.53 30.92
C LYS A 689 2.51 18.12 31.35
N ALA A 690 3.78 17.88 31.66
CA ALA A 690 4.26 16.71 32.39
C ALA A 690 5.02 17.14 33.65
N THR A 691 4.88 16.36 34.74
CA THR A 691 5.63 16.56 35.99
C THR A 691 6.56 15.38 36.24
N CYS A 692 7.86 15.63 36.38
CA CYS A 692 8.89 14.61 36.52
C CYS A 692 9.85 14.83 37.69
N GLU A 693 10.41 13.74 38.22
CA GLU A 693 11.38 13.71 39.33
C GLU A 693 12.82 13.85 38.86
#